data_AF-A0A978V947-F1
#
_entry.id   AF-A0A978V947-F1
#
_cell.length_a   1.000
_cell.length_b   1.000
_cell.length_c   1.000
_cell.angle_alpha   90.00
_cell.angle_beta   90.00
_cell.angle_gamma   90.00
#
_symmetry.space_group_name_H-M   'P 1'
#
loop_
_entity.id
_entity.type
_entity.pdbx_description
1 polymer ?
#
loop_
_entity_poly.entity_id
_entity_poly.type
_entity_poly.pdbx_seq_one_letter_code
_entity_poly.pdbx_strand_id
1 'polypeptide(L)'
;MREHWKSFIVESDFKFISENGLNTVRIPVGWWIASDPMPPKPYVGGSLAALDNAFLWAKKYGVKIIIDLHAAPGSQNGWEHSASRDGSIEWGKTDEIIKQTVAVIEFLASRYAKEPSLYAVELINEPLSPGVSLDTVNKYYKAGYDAVRRHSATAFVIFSNRLGPMDPTELFPLASGLRGTVIDVHYYNLFTEEFDNLTVQQNIDFVNTNRSAQLNLVTTANGPLTFVGEWVAEWNVKDATKEDYQRFAKAQLEVYGRATFGWAYWTLRNVNKHWSLEWMIKNGSYVIGILVPIEMESLEYLLSSISSNTWLLSIGLLVCITICGCNASVDPNFRVRAVALGGWLVTEGWIKPSLFDGIPNKDFLDGTQFQLKSVTTGKYLSAEFGGGSIVVANRTTPSSWETFTVWRLNEKAFQLRVFQKQFLGLDLNGKGKALVAVANSPGVLETFEIVKKPGNSKRVRIKATNGMFLQAKTEELVTADYPAGNTTTGWGDDDPSVFVFRIAGKLLGEYQVTNGYGPLRAPQVMREHWKTFIVESDFKFISENGLNTVRVPVGWWIASDPSPPKPFVGGSLAALDNAFMWAKYAKHPSLYAVELINEPLSPGVSVDTLKKFYKAGYDAVRRHTDKAFVIFSNRLGPMKPRELFPVISGLKGSVIDVHYYHLFTDDFNKMTVQQNIDYIYSNNTEELNRVTTSNGPLIFVGEWVAEWKVKDATKENYQRYAKAQLDVFGRATFGWSYWTLRNVNKHWNLEWMIKNGYIKL
;
A
#
# COMPACT_ATOMS: atom_id res chain seq x y z
N MET A 1 -0.55 3.76 -8.72
CA MET A 1 -1.34 3.87 -9.97
C MET A 1 -0.51 4.35 -11.16
N ARG A 2 -0.06 5.61 -11.25
CA ARG A 2 0.68 6.07 -12.46
C ARG A 2 1.92 5.25 -12.83
N GLU A 3 2.68 4.76 -11.85
CA GLU A 3 3.80 3.83 -12.10
C GLU A 3 3.30 2.49 -12.64
N HIS A 4 2.35 1.86 -11.94
CA HIS A 4 1.71 0.62 -12.36
C HIS A 4 1.17 0.68 -13.82
N TRP A 5 0.44 1.74 -14.20
CA TRP A 5 -0.03 1.90 -15.59
C TRP A 5 1.10 2.14 -16.62
N LYS A 6 2.31 2.52 -16.18
CA LYS A 6 3.49 2.69 -17.04
C LYS A 6 4.38 1.45 -17.11
N SER A 7 4.19 0.45 -16.24
CA SER A 7 5.12 -0.68 -16.09
C SER A 7 4.47 -2.05 -16.08
N PHE A 8 3.16 -2.16 -15.84
CA PHE A 8 2.48 -3.46 -15.70
C PHE A 8 2.06 -4.05 -17.06
N ILE A 9 1.48 -3.20 -17.91
CA ILE A 9 1.22 -3.47 -19.33
C ILE A 9 1.90 -2.37 -20.14
N VAL A 10 2.78 -2.75 -21.06
CA VAL A 10 3.62 -1.87 -21.87
C VAL A 10 3.66 -2.32 -23.34
N GLU A 11 4.28 -1.53 -24.21
CA GLU A 11 4.38 -1.80 -25.64
C GLU A 11 4.89 -3.21 -25.99
N SER A 12 5.89 -3.72 -25.26
CA SER A 12 6.45 -5.07 -25.49
C SER A 12 5.44 -6.18 -25.26
N ASP A 13 4.37 -5.91 -24.52
CA ASP A 13 3.34 -6.90 -24.20
C ASP A 13 2.34 -7.01 -25.36
N PHE A 14 2.03 -5.90 -26.04
CA PHE A 14 1.28 -5.92 -27.31
C PHE A 14 2.10 -6.58 -28.43
N LYS A 15 3.42 -6.38 -28.44
CA LYS A 15 4.33 -7.15 -29.32
C LYS A 15 4.24 -8.65 -29.00
N PHE A 16 4.35 -9.04 -27.73
CA PHE A 16 4.25 -10.43 -27.29
C PHE A 16 2.90 -11.07 -27.65
N ILE A 17 1.78 -10.36 -27.46
CA ILE A 17 0.43 -10.78 -27.86
C ILE A 17 0.42 -11.14 -29.36
N SER A 18 0.86 -10.21 -30.22
CA SER A 18 0.92 -10.40 -31.67
C SER A 18 1.86 -11.54 -32.09
N GLU A 19 3.08 -11.60 -31.55
CA GLU A 19 4.07 -12.64 -31.89
C GLU A 19 3.64 -14.06 -31.47
N ASN A 20 2.71 -14.19 -30.52
CA ASN A 20 2.15 -15.49 -30.10
C ASN A 20 0.78 -15.80 -30.74
N GLY A 21 0.38 -15.06 -31.78
CA GLY A 21 -0.84 -15.34 -32.55
C GLY A 21 -2.15 -14.88 -31.90
N LEU A 22 -2.08 -14.11 -30.80
CA LEU A 22 -3.26 -13.46 -30.21
C LEU A 22 -3.55 -12.16 -30.98
N ASN A 23 -4.81 -11.94 -31.34
CA ASN A 23 -5.20 -10.85 -32.24
C ASN A 23 -6.03 -9.72 -31.57
N THR A 24 -6.50 -9.93 -30.34
CA THR A 24 -7.43 -9.03 -29.64
C THR A 24 -7.11 -8.98 -28.14
N VAL A 25 -7.33 -7.83 -27.51
CA VAL A 25 -7.31 -7.66 -26.05
C VAL A 25 -8.65 -7.10 -25.55
N ARG A 26 -9.14 -7.65 -24.43
CA ARG A 26 -10.21 -7.06 -23.61
C ARG A 26 -9.57 -6.17 -22.55
N ILE A 27 -9.97 -4.91 -22.46
CA ILE A 27 -9.38 -3.92 -21.53
C ILE A 27 -10.46 -3.42 -20.56
N PRO A 28 -10.50 -3.98 -19.34
CA PRO A 28 -11.27 -3.47 -18.22
C PRO A 28 -10.96 -2.01 -17.87
N VAL A 29 -11.99 -1.17 -17.78
CA VAL A 29 -11.91 0.22 -17.30
C VAL A 29 -13.01 0.53 -16.28
N GLY A 30 -12.70 1.37 -15.30
CA GLY A 30 -13.70 1.87 -14.34
C GLY A 30 -14.31 3.20 -14.77
N TRP A 31 -15.56 3.45 -14.37
CA TRP A 31 -16.37 4.61 -14.75
C TRP A 31 -15.67 5.96 -14.56
N TRP A 32 -14.78 6.06 -13.57
CA TRP A 32 -14.01 7.27 -13.26
C TRP A 32 -13.08 7.71 -14.39
N ILE A 33 -12.79 6.85 -15.38
CA ILE A 33 -11.98 7.17 -16.56
C ILE A 33 -12.55 8.34 -17.40
N ALA A 34 -13.88 8.54 -17.38
CA ALA A 34 -14.52 9.67 -18.06
C ALA A 34 -14.24 11.04 -17.40
N SER A 35 -13.71 11.04 -16.18
CA SER A 35 -13.37 12.25 -15.41
C SER A 35 -11.86 12.49 -15.31
N ASP A 36 -11.05 11.79 -16.12
CA ASP A 36 -9.60 12.03 -16.17
C ASP A 36 -9.27 13.46 -16.67
N PRO A 37 -8.21 14.10 -16.13
CA PRO A 37 -7.22 13.59 -15.19
C PRO A 37 -7.57 13.79 -13.70
N MET A 38 -8.81 14.21 -13.38
CA MET A 38 -9.24 14.56 -12.01
C MET A 38 -10.53 13.83 -11.60
N PRO A 39 -10.53 12.49 -11.54
CA PRO A 39 -11.71 11.74 -11.15
C PRO A 39 -12.15 12.01 -9.71
N PRO A 40 -13.43 11.75 -9.37
CA PRO A 40 -13.92 11.83 -8.00
C PRO A 40 -13.12 10.94 -7.04
N LYS A 41 -12.82 11.45 -5.86
CA LYS A 41 -12.16 10.66 -4.80
C LYS A 41 -13.07 9.49 -4.38
N PRO A 42 -12.52 8.30 -4.07
CA PRO A 42 -11.10 8.01 -3.83
C PRO A 42 -10.26 7.73 -5.09
N TYR A 43 -10.87 7.68 -6.27
CA TYR A 43 -10.17 7.37 -7.52
C TYR A 43 -9.13 8.45 -7.89
N VAL A 44 -8.14 8.07 -8.70
CA VAL A 44 -7.01 8.92 -9.10
C VAL A 44 -6.82 8.85 -10.60
N GLY A 45 -6.42 9.96 -11.22
CA GLY A 45 -6.41 10.05 -12.68
C GLY A 45 -5.13 9.59 -13.37
N GLY A 46 -5.29 9.17 -14.63
CA GLY A 46 -4.24 8.72 -15.55
C GLY A 46 -4.52 7.39 -16.27
N SER A 47 -5.66 6.74 -16.02
CA SER A 47 -6.04 5.50 -16.73
C SER A 47 -6.47 5.77 -18.17
N LEU A 48 -6.98 6.95 -18.49
CA LEU A 48 -7.31 7.35 -19.86
C LEU A 48 -6.06 7.40 -20.74
N ALA A 49 -4.98 8.00 -20.25
CA ALA A 49 -3.71 8.06 -20.96
C ALA A 49 -3.05 6.68 -21.14
N ALA A 50 -3.33 5.74 -20.24
CA ALA A 50 -2.90 4.35 -20.39
C ALA A 50 -3.70 3.63 -21.50
N LEU A 51 -5.01 3.86 -21.57
CA LEU A 51 -5.86 3.35 -22.66
C LEU A 51 -5.49 3.97 -24.01
N ASP A 52 -5.21 5.27 -24.07
CA ASP A 52 -4.69 5.94 -25.27
C ASP A 52 -3.40 5.27 -25.79
N ASN A 53 -2.46 4.96 -24.91
CA ASN A 53 -1.24 4.22 -25.26
C ASN A 53 -1.54 2.80 -25.76
N ALA A 54 -2.50 2.09 -25.13
CA ALA A 54 -2.93 0.78 -25.59
C ALA A 54 -3.46 0.82 -27.03
N PHE A 55 -4.23 1.85 -27.41
CA PHE A 55 -4.67 2.05 -28.81
C PHE A 55 -3.50 2.29 -29.78
N LEU A 56 -2.48 3.06 -29.38
CA LEU A 56 -1.27 3.25 -30.20
C LEU A 56 -0.51 1.93 -30.42
N TRP A 57 -0.33 1.13 -29.37
CA TRP A 57 0.36 -0.16 -29.45
C TRP A 57 -0.45 -1.20 -30.22
N ALA A 58 -1.77 -1.26 -29.99
CA ALA A 58 -2.68 -2.14 -30.72
C ALA A 58 -2.62 -1.87 -32.23
N LYS A 59 -2.66 -0.60 -32.63
CA LYS A 59 -2.52 -0.18 -34.03
C LYS A 59 -1.17 -0.56 -34.63
N LYS A 60 -0.08 -0.46 -33.84
CA LYS A 60 1.28 -0.82 -34.28
C LYS A 60 1.46 -2.33 -34.53
N TYR A 61 0.85 -3.17 -33.69
CA TYR A 61 1.02 -4.63 -33.74
C TYR A 61 -0.18 -5.37 -34.36
N GLY A 62 -1.12 -4.66 -35.00
CA GLY A 62 -2.29 -5.26 -35.65
C GLY A 62 -3.34 -5.83 -34.69
N VAL A 63 -3.22 -5.54 -33.40
CA VAL A 63 -4.11 -6.04 -32.34
C VAL A 63 -5.39 -5.20 -32.29
N LYS A 64 -6.52 -5.86 -31.98
CA LYS A 64 -7.83 -5.25 -31.73
C LYS A 64 -8.09 -5.02 -30.24
N ILE A 65 -8.95 -4.05 -29.93
CA ILE A 65 -9.34 -3.69 -28.56
C ILE A 65 -10.86 -3.84 -28.41
N ILE A 66 -11.24 -4.58 -27.37
CA ILE A 66 -12.55 -4.53 -26.73
C ILE A 66 -12.38 -3.63 -25.49
N ILE A 67 -13.10 -2.51 -25.44
CA ILE A 67 -13.16 -1.68 -24.22
C ILE A 67 -14.29 -2.22 -23.35
N ASP A 68 -14.00 -2.54 -22.08
CA ASP A 68 -14.99 -3.08 -21.14
C ASP A 68 -15.20 -2.13 -19.95
N LEU A 69 -16.44 -1.71 -19.71
CA LEU A 69 -16.80 -0.96 -18.50
C LEU A 69 -16.95 -1.91 -17.30
N HIS A 70 -15.80 -2.26 -16.72
CA HIS A 70 -15.68 -3.27 -15.69
C HIS A 70 -16.21 -2.85 -14.31
N ALA A 71 -16.25 -1.54 -14.03
CA ALA A 71 -16.75 -1.00 -12.76
C ALA A 71 -17.65 0.21 -13.01
N ALA A 72 -18.94 0.10 -12.70
CA ALA A 72 -19.92 1.17 -12.83
C ALA A 72 -20.13 1.97 -11.51
N PRO A 73 -20.70 3.19 -11.55
CA PRO A 73 -20.95 3.98 -10.35
C PRO A 73 -21.88 3.22 -9.38
N GLY A 74 -21.44 3.04 -8.13
CA GLY A 74 -22.20 2.32 -7.11
C GLY A 74 -22.06 0.79 -7.15
N SER A 75 -21.24 0.21 -8.03
CA SER A 75 -21.04 -1.23 -8.24
C SER A 75 -22.28 -2.02 -8.68
N GLN A 76 -22.08 -2.85 -9.70
CA GLN A 76 -23.10 -3.72 -10.30
C GLN A 76 -23.16 -5.14 -9.73
N ASN A 77 -22.20 -5.54 -8.90
CA ASN A 77 -22.14 -6.89 -8.31
C ASN A 77 -21.63 -6.97 -6.86
N GLY A 78 -21.19 -5.85 -6.26
CA GLY A 78 -20.77 -5.80 -4.87
C GLY A 78 -19.33 -6.29 -4.62
N TRP A 79 -18.59 -6.68 -5.65
CA TRP A 79 -17.25 -7.26 -5.51
C TRP A 79 -16.13 -6.25 -5.80
N GLU A 80 -14.89 -6.64 -5.51
CA GLU A 80 -13.71 -5.79 -5.60
C GLU A 80 -13.38 -5.38 -7.04
N HIS A 81 -13.65 -6.23 -8.04
CA HIS A 81 -13.36 -5.90 -9.44
C HIS A 81 -14.30 -4.81 -10.00
N SER A 82 -15.52 -4.68 -9.47
CA SER A 82 -16.42 -3.56 -9.77
C SER A 82 -16.20 -2.36 -8.83
N ALA A 83 -15.13 -2.41 -8.03
CA ALA A 83 -14.74 -1.40 -7.05
C ALA A 83 -15.84 -1.06 -6.03
N SER A 84 -16.63 -2.05 -5.59
CA SER A 84 -17.56 -1.87 -4.46
C SER A 84 -16.80 -1.45 -3.20
N ARG A 85 -17.41 -0.56 -2.41
CA ARG A 85 -16.81 -0.04 -1.17
C ARG A 85 -16.84 -1.07 -0.03
N ASP A 86 -17.91 -1.85 0.04
CA ASP A 86 -18.29 -2.60 1.24
C ASP A 86 -19.26 -3.77 0.96
N GLY A 87 -19.36 -4.25 -0.28
CA GLY A 87 -20.32 -5.29 -0.66
C GLY A 87 -21.65 -4.75 -1.19
N SER A 88 -21.87 -3.44 -1.12
CA SER A 88 -23.08 -2.81 -1.66
C SER A 88 -23.14 -2.88 -3.19
N ILE A 89 -24.34 -3.14 -3.68
CA ILE A 89 -24.77 -2.95 -5.07
C ILE A 89 -25.73 -1.77 -5.05
N GLU A 90 -25.31 -0.63 -5.58
CA GLU A 90 -26.14 0.57 -5.74
C GLU A 90 -26.41 0.89 -7.21
N TRP A 91 -25.63 0.30 -8.13
CA TRP A 91 -25.86 0.46 -9.56
C TRP A 91 -27.26 -0.03 -9.95
N GLY A 92 -27.91 0.73 -10.83
CA GLY A 92 -29.25 0.38 -11.32
C GLY A 92 -30.41 0.69 -10.37
N LYS A 93 -30.17 1.17 -9.14
CA LYS A 93 -31.25 1.59 -8.21
C LYS A 93 -31.96 2.89 -8.60
N THR A 94 -31.35 3.70 -9.46
CA THR A 94 -31.95 4.95 -9.97
C THR A 94 -31.64 5.16 -11.44
N ASP A 95 -32.57 5.81 -12.15
CA ASP A 95 -32.39 6.24 -13.54
C ASP A 95 -31.19 7.17 -13.74
N GLU A 96 -30.80 7.91 -12.68
CA GLU A 96 -29.67 8.83 -12.72
C GLU A 96 -28.33 8.10 -12.78
N ILE A 97 -28.16 7.03 -11.99
CA ILE A 97 -26.97 6.18 -12.06
C ILE A 97 -26.88 5.50 -13.44
N ILE A 98 -28.00 5.09 -14.02
CA ILE A 98 -28.04 4.53 -15.38
C ILE A 98 -27.59 5.57 -16.41
N LYS A 99 -28.09 6.81 -16.37
CA LYS A 99 -27.64 7.91 -17.25
C LYS A 99 -26.15 8.20 -17.12
N GLN A 100 -25.64 8.27 -15.89
CA GLN A 100 -24.21 8.50 -15.62
C GLN A 100 -23.36 7.37 -16.22
N THR A 101 -23.81 6.12 -16.12
CA THR A 101 -23.13 4.97 -16.73
C THR A 101 -23.13 5.05 -18.26
N VAL A 102 -24.27 5.39 -18.88
CA VAL A 102 -24.38 5.59 -20.34
C VAL A 102 -23.49 6.73 -20.83
N ALA A 103 -23.32 7.81 -20.05
CA ALA A 103 -22.42 8.91 -20.38
C ALA A 103 -20.94 8.47 -20.44
N VAL A 104 -20.52 7.50 -19.62
CA VAL A 104 -19.18 6.89 -19.72
C VAL A 104 -19.02 6.11 -21.01
N ILE A 105 -20.03 5.32 -21.41
CA ILE A 105 -20.03 4.59 -22.68
C ILE A 105 -19.97 5.57 -23.86
N GLU A 106 -20.73 6.65 -23.84
CA GLU A 106 -20.70 7.69 -24.88
C GLU A 106 -19.33 8.39 -24.95
N PHE A 107 -18.73 8.68 -23.81
CA PHE A 107 -17.36 9.22 -23.74
C PHE A 107 -16.32 8.26 -24.35
N LEU A 108 -16.35 6.97 -24.01
CA LEU A 108 -15.42 5.97 -24.55
C LEU A 108 -15.65 5.76 -26.05
N ALA A 109 -16.90 5.61 -26.49
CA ALA A 109 -17.25 5.42 -27.89
C ALA A 109 -16.87 6.65 -28.74
N SER A 110 -17.22 7.87 -28.31
CA SER A 110 -16.90 9.11 -29.03
C SER A 110 -15.40 9.33 -29.19
N ARG A 111 -14.60 8.97 -28.17
CA ARG A 111 -13.14 9.09 -28.20
C ARG A 111 -12.49 8.12 -29.20
N TYR A 112 -12.86 6.84 -29.16
CA TYR A 112 -12.15 5.79 -29.90
C TYR A 112 -12.82 5.31 -31.19
N ALA A 113 -14.02 5.80 -31.54
CA ALA A 113 -14.76 5.36 -32.74
C ALA A 113 -14.00 5.51 -34.08
N LYS A 114 -12.98 6.37 -34.13
CA LYS A 114 -12.13 6.58 -35.32
C LYS A 114 -10.83 5.77 -35.30
N GLU A 115 -10.50 5.10 -34.20
CA GLU A 115 -9.29 4.27 -34.12
C GLU A 115 -9.54 2.90 -34.77
N PRO A 116 -8.71 2.47 -35.74
CA PRO A 116 -8.94 1.22 -36.47
C PRO A 116 -8.74 -0.05 -35.61
N SER A 117 -8.18 0.10 -34.41
CA SER A 117 -8.07 -0.97 -33.42
C SER A 117 -9.32 -1.13 -32.54
N LEU A 118 -10.27 -0.18 -32.52
CA LEU A 118 -11.52 -0.38 -31.79
C LEU A 118 -12.34 -1.46 -32.50
N TYR A 119 -12.63 -2.54 -31.79
CA TYR A 119 -13.39 -3.68 -32.32
C TYR A 119 -14.76 -3.78 -31.64
N ALA A 120 -14.80 -3.63 -30.32
CA ALA A 120 -16.06 -3.63 -29.57
C ALA A 120 -16.04 -2.71 -28.34
N VAL A 121 -17.24 -2.38 -27.86
CA VAL A 121 -17.47 -1.78 -26.54
C VAL A 121 -18.40 -2.70 -25.76
N GLU A 122 -17.93 -3.21 -24.64
CA GLU A 122 -18.73 -3.96 -23.68
C GLU A 122 -19.34 -2.99 -22.67
N LEU A 123 -20.66 -3.08 -22.52
CA LEU A 123 -21.42 -2.04 -21.84
C LEU A 123 -21.29 -2.10 -20.31
N ILE A 124 -21.20 -3.29 -19.72
CA ILE A 124 -20.85 -3.47 -18.31
C ILE A 124 -20.43 -4.92 -18.05
N ASN A 125 -19.39 -5.12 -17.25
CA ASN A 125 -18.98 -6.43 -16.78
C ASN A 125 -19.94 -6.96 -15.69
N GLU A 126 -20.38 -8.21 -15.81
CA GLU A 126 -20.93 -9.03 -14.71
C GLU A 126 -21.94 -8.34 -13.75
N PRO A 127 -23.09 -7.83 -14.22
CA PRO A 127 -24.16 -7.39 -13.32
C PRO A 127 -24.75 -8.58 -12.53
N LEU A 128 -24.93 -8.48 -11.21
CA LEU A 128 -25.35 -9.62 -10.38
C LEU A 128 -26.88 -9.84 -10.38
N SER A 129 -27.36 -11.05 -10.65
CA SER A 129 -28.72 -11.52 -10.37
C SER A 129 -28.80 -12.16 -8.98
N PRO A 130 -29.84 -11.91 -8.16
CA PRO A 130 -30.98 -11.02 -8.41
C PRO A 130 -30.73 -9.54 -7.99
N GLY A 131 -29.50 -9.17 -7.61
CA GLY A 131 -29.19 -7.83 -7.08
C GLY A 131 -29.49 -6.66 -8.04
N VAL A 132 -29.35 -6.91 -9.35
CA VAL A 132 -29.74 -6.03 -10.45
C VAL A 132 -30.85 -6.70 -11.26
N SER A 133 -31.94 -5.99 -11.54
CA SER A 133 -33.07 -6.54 -12.29
C SER A 133 -32.80 -6.63 -13.81
N LEU A 134 -33.48 -7.57 -14.47
CA LEU A 134 -33.42 -7.70 -15.94
C LEU A 134 -33.96 -6.46 -16.67
N ASP A 135 -35.00 -5.81 -16.13
CA ASP A 135 -35.54 -4.56 -16.69
C ASP A 135 -34.48 -3.44 -16.67
N THR A 136 -33.82 -3.26 -15.53
CA THR A 136 -32.71 -2.31 -15.36
C THR A 136 -31.58 -2.58 -16.36
N VAL A 137 -31.18 -3.84 -16.53
CA VAL A 137 -30.13 -4.25 -17.48
C VAL A 137 -30.55 -3.99 -18.93
N ASN A 138 -31.77 -4.38 -19.32
CA ASN A 138 -32.27 -4.14 -20.68
C ASN A 138 -32.40 -2.63 -21.00
N LYS A 139 -32.90 -1.83 -20.04
CA LYS A 139 -32.97 -0.37 -20.14
C LYS A 139 -31.59 0.25 -20.33
N TYR A 140 -30.60 -0.22 -19.57
CA TYR A 140 -29.21 0.21 -19.70
C TYR A 140 -28.60 -0.19 -21.05
N TYR A 141 -28.71 -1.47 -21.43
CA TYR A 141 -28.12 -1.99 -22.66
C TYR A 141 -28.70 -1.35 -23.93
N LYS A 142 -30.00 -1.05 -23.96
CA LYS A 142 -30.57 -0.29 -25.07
C LYS A 142 -29.98 1.12 -25.17
N ALA A 143 -29.88 1.83 -24.04
CA ALA A 143 -29.35 3.19 -23.99
C ALA A 143 -27.84 3.26 -24.30
N GLY A 144 -27.06 2.31 -23.80
CA GLY A 144 -25.63 2.16 -24.09
C GLY A 144 -25.37 1.77 -25.54
N TYR A 145 -26.17 0.88 -26.12
CA TYR A 145 -26.12 0.56 -27.56
C TYR A 145 -26.35 1.80 -28.41
N ASP A 146 -27.38 2.59 -28.10
CA ASP A 146 -27.68 3.84 -28.81
C ASP A 146 -26.53 4.86 -28.67
N ALA A 147 -25.88 4.93 -27.50
CA ALA A 147 -24.71 5.76 -27.27
C ALA A 147 -23.50 5.33 -28.13
N VAL A 148 -23.20 4.03 -28.22
CA VAL A 148 -22.15 3.55 -29.14
C VAL A 148 -22.51 3.86 -30.59
N ARG A 149 -23.77 3.65 -31.00
CA ARG A 149 -24.23 3.87 -32.38
C ARG A 149 -24.25 5.34 -32.81
N ARG A 150 -24.30 6.30 -31.89
CA ARG A 150 -24.08 7.74 -32.21
C ARG A 150 -22.67 8.03 -32.73
N HIS A 151 -21.68 7.19 -32.40
CA HIS A 151 -20.28 7.42 -32.74
C HIS A 151 -19.67 6.36 -33.67
N SER A 152 -20.09 5.09 -33.55
CA SER A 152 -19.60 3.99 -34.39
C SER A 152 -20.74 3.11 -34.93
N ALA A 153 -20.84 3.05 -36.25
CA ALA A 153 -21.73 2.14 -36.97
C ALA A 153 -21.17 0.71 -37.09
N THR A 154 -19.88 0.51 -36.78
CA THR A 154 -19.14 -0.74 -37.06
C THR A 154 -18.61 -1.46 -35.83
N ALA A 155 -18.39 -0.78 -34.71
CA ALA A 155 -17.98 -1.44 -33.47
C ALA A 155 -19.09 -2.39 -32.97
N PHE A 156 -18.70 -3.59 -32.54
CA PHE A 156 -19.62 -4.50 -31.87
C PHE A 156 -19.98 -3.94 -30.48
N VAL A 157 -21.18 -4.27 -30.00
CA VAL A 157 -21.64 -3.88 -28.67
C VAL A 157 -21.87 -5.15 -27.86
N ILE A 158 -21.10 -5.34 -26.81
CA ILE A 158 -21.13 -6.55 -25.99
C ILE A 158 -22.01 -6.31 -24.76
N PHE A 159 -22.90 -7.27 -24.51
CA PHE A 159 -23.78 -7.33 -23.34
C PHE A 159 -23.33 -8.51 -22.48
N SER A 160 -22.81 -8.27 -21.28
CA SER A 160 -22.56 -9.35 -20.31
C SER A 160 -23.87 -9.95 -19.86
N ASN A 161 -23.96 -11.28 -19.83
CA ASN A 161 -25.00 -11.96 -19.05
C ASN A 161 -24.87 -11.57 -17.56
N ARG A 162 -25.99 -11.64 -16.82
CA ARG A 162 -25.95 -11.47 -15.37
C ARG A 162 -25.27 -12.66 -14.70
N LEU A 163 -24.60 -12.43 -13.58
CA LEU A 163 -24.08 -13.51 -12.73
C LEU A 163 -25.17 -14.08 -11.81
N GLY A 164 -25.00 -15.33 -11.36
CA GLY A 164 -25.94 -15.99 -10.45
C GLY A 164 -27.14 -16.63 -11.16
N PRO A 165 -28.26 -16.87 -10.46
CA PRO A 165 -29.43 -17.54 -11.04
C PRO A 165 -30.15 -16.60 -12.03
N MET A 166 -30.06 -16.94 -13.31
CA MET A 166 -30.67 -16.22 -14.44
C MET A 166 -30.88 -17.19 -15.62
N ASP A 167 -31.76 -16.84 -16.56
CA ASP A 167 -31.88 -17.58 -17.82
C ASP A 167 -30.73 -17.11 -18.75
N PRO A 168 -29.84 -18.01 -19.21
CA PRO A 168 -28.69 -17.62 -20.03
C PRO A 168 -29.06 -16.95 -21.35
N THR A 169 -30.33 -17.04 -21.78
CA THR A 169 -30.87 -16.40 -22.98
C THR A 169 -31.70 -15.14 -22.70
N GLU A 170 -31.77 -14.65 -21.45
CA GLU A 170 -32.66 -13.54 -21.05
C GLU A 170 -32.44 -12.22 -21.80
N LEU A 171 -31.25 -12.03 -22.38
CA LEU A 171 -30.89 -10.86 -23.19
C LEU A 171 -31.19 -11.02 -24.68
N PHE A 172 -31.50 -12.22 -25.17
CA PHE A 172 -31.77 -12.50 -26.59
C PHE A 172 -32.91 -11.64 -27.18
N PRO A 173 -34.04 -11.39 -26.48
CA PRO A 173 -35.12 -10.56 -27.01
C PRO A 173 -34.68 -9.12 -27.33
N LEU A 174 -33.72 -8.58 -26.57
CA LEU A 174 -33.14 -7.26 -26.84
C LEU A 174 -32.01 -7.35 -27.88
N ALA A 175 -31.06 -8.26 -27.68
CA ALA A 175 -29.86 -8.34 -28.50
C ALA A 175 -30.14 -8.69 -29.96
N SER A 176 -31.08 -9.63 -30.22
CA SER A 176 -31.41 -10.09 -31.58
C SER A 176 -32.07 -9.00 -32.45
N GLY A 177 -32.67 -7.99 -31.82
CA GLY A 177 -33.25 -6.82 -32.51
C GLY A 177 -32.24 -5.74 -32.88
N LEU A 178 -30.96 -5.89 -32.54
CA LEU A 178 -29.93 -4.86 -32.62
C LEU A 178 -28.72 -5.34 -33.42
N ARG A 179 -28.31 -4.58 -34.45
CA ARG A 179 -27.20 -4.96 -35.32
C ARG A 179 -25.86 -4.95 -34.58
N GLY A 180 -25.10 -6.04 -34.70
CA GLY A 180 -23.73 -6.15 -34.19
C GLY A 180 -23.66 -6.23 -32.67
N THR A 181 -24.64 -6.88 -32.04
CA THR A 181 -24.60 -7.25 -30.63
C THR A 181 -23.86 -8.57 -30.41
N VAL A 182 -23.28 -8.69 -29.23
CA VAL A 182 -22.56 -9.87 -28.74
C VAL A 182 -23.05 -10.14 -27.31
N ILE A 183 -23.27 -11.40 -26.96
CA ILE A 183 -23.52 -11.85 -25.58
C ILE A 183 -22.20 -12.37 -25.00
N ASP A 184 -21.80 -11.85 -23.84
CA ASP A 184 -20.65 -12.35 -23.08
C ASP A 184 -21.08 -13.35 -22.00
N VAL A 185 -20.33 -14.43 -21.87
CA VAL A 185 -20.48 -15.46 -20.83
C VAL A 185 -19.11 -15.81 -20.23
N HIS A 186 -19.04 -15.80 -18.90
CA HIS A 186 -17.81 -16.10 -18.16
C HIS A 186 -17.85 -17.53 -17.60
N TYR A 187 -16.79 -18.31 -17.84
CA TYR A 187 -16.74 -19.73 -17.49
C TYR A 187 -15.51 -20.09 -16.63
N TYR A 188 -15.76 -20.30 -15.34
CA TYR A 188 -14.78 -20.64 -14.31
C TYR A 188 -15.11 -21.96 -13.62
N ASN A 189 -14.21 -22.94 -13.63
CA ASN A 189 -14.36 -24.21 -12.89
C ASN A 189 -13.68 -24.13 -11.51
N LEU A 190 -14.08 -23.14 -10.71
CA LEU A 190 -13.40 -22.76 -9.46
C LEU A 190 -14.34 -22.29 -8.34
N PHE A 191 -15.36 -21.48 -8.66
CA PHE A 191 -16.07 -20.66 -7.67
C PHE A 191 -17.31 -21.33 -7.04
N THR A 192 -17.47 -22.64 -7.20
CA THR A 192 -18.59 -23.41 -6.64
C THR A 192 -18.09 -24.75 -6.11
N GLU A 193 -18.62 -25.18 -4.96
CA GLU A 193 -18.20 -26.38 -4.21
C GLU A 193 -18.20 -27.68 -5.05
N GLU A 194 -18.98 -27.73 -6.15
CA GLU A 194 -18.95 -28.82 -7.13
C GLU A 194 -17.53 -29.11 -7.65
N PHE A 195 -16.69 -28.09 -7.84
CA PHE A 195 -15.34 -28.24 -8.40
C PHE A 195 -14.28 -28.69 -7.39
N ASP A 196 -14.53 -28.57 -6.08
CA ASP A 196 -13.52 -28.80 -5.03
C ASP A 196 -13.03 -30.24 -4.94
N ASN A 197 -13.84 -31.20 -5.40
CA ASN A 197 -13.55 -32.63 -5.31
C ASN A 197 -13.48 -33.32 -6.69
N LEU A 198 -13.56 -32.56 -7.80
CA LEU A 198 -13.42 -33.15 -9.13
C LEU A 198 -11.96 -33.51 -9.41
N THR A 199 -11.75 -34.72 -9.93
CA THR A 199 -10.46 -35.13 -10.50
C THR A 199 -10.12 -34.34 -11.77
N VAL A 200 -8.87 -34.46 -12.24
CA VAL A 200 -8.41 -33.97 -13.54
C VAL A 200 -9.40 -34.33 -14.66
N GLN A 201 -9.77 -35.61 -14.75
CA GLN A 201 -10.62 -36.09 -15.85
C GLN A 201 -12.05 -35.55 -15.73
N GLN A 202 -12.62 -35.51 -14.52
CA GLN A 202 -13.97 -34.95 -14.32
C GLN A 202 -14.04 -33.45 -14.65
N ASN A 203 -12.99 -32.67 -14.39
CA ASN A 203 -12.92 -31.27 -14.81
C ASN A 203 -12.88 -31.12 -16.34
N ILE A 204 -12.09 -31.96 -17.03
CA ILE A 204 -12.02 -32.00 -18.50
C ILE A 204 -13.38 -32.43 -19.08
N ASP A 205 -13.99 -33.47 -18.54
CA ASP A 205 -15.31 -33.95 -18.97
C ASP A 205 -16.38 -32.89 -18.78
N PHE A 206 -16.41 -32.21 -17.62
CA PHE A 206 -17.35 -31.11 -17.35
C PHE A 206 -17.23 -29.96 -18.36
N VAL A 207 -16.02 -29.67 -18.87
CA VAL A 207 -15.85 -28.71 -19.98
C VAL A 207 -16.50 -29.25 -21.26
N ASN A 208 -16.17 -30.49 -21.62
CA ASN A 208 -16.66 -31.14 -22.84
C ASN A 208 -18.18 -31.41 -22.85
N THR A 209 -18.81 -31.58 -21.69
CA THR A 209 -20.26 -31.82 -21.55
C THR A 209 -21.00 -30.58 -21.07
N ASN A 210 -20.76 -30.12 -19.84
CA ASN A 210 -21.60 -29.14 -19.16
C ASN A 210 -21.34 -27.73 -19.70
N ARG A 211 -20.07 -27.29 -19.78
CA ARG A 211 -19.73 -26.00 -20.41
C ARG A 211 -20.07 -25.98 -21.90
N SER A 212 -19.87 -27.11 -22.59
CA SER A 212 -20.27 -27.28 -23.98
C SER A 212 -21.77 -27.07 -24.19
N ALA A 213 -22.62 -27.68 -23.35
CA ALA A 213 -24.07 -27.47 -23.39
C ALA A 213 -24.47 -26.03 -23.03
N GLN A 214 -23.85 -25.43 -22.00
CA GLN A 214 -24.08 -24.03 -21.62
C GLN A 214 -23.76 -23.06 -22.76
N LEU A 215 -22.64 -23.24 -23.45
CA LEU A 215 -22.26 -22.41 -24.59
C LEU A 215 -23.23 -22.60 -25.77
N ASN A 216 -23.70 -23.82 -26.02
CA ASN A 216 -24.68 -24.09 -27.08
C ASN A 216 -26.03 -23.40 -26.85
N LEU A 217 -26.45 -23.15 -25.60
CA LEU A 217 -27.67 -22.38 -25.30
C LEU A 217 -27.55 -20.92 -25.78
N VAL A 218 -26.37 -20.32 -25.64
CA VAL A 218 -26.10 -18.92 -26.02
C VAL A 218 -25.49 -18.76 -27.42
N THR A 219 -25.16 -19.85 -28.10
CA THR A 219 -24.57 -19.86 -29.46
C THR A 219 -25.55 -20.48 -30.45
N THR A 220 -26.42 -19.65 -31.03
CA THR A 220 -27.48 -20.10 -31.96
C THR A 220 -27.32 -19.49 -33.35
N ALA A 221 -27.75 -20.22 -34.38
CA ALA A 221 -27.50 -19.85 -35.79
C ALA A 221 -28.10 -18.49 -36.24
N ASN A 222 -29.17 -18.04 -35.57
CA ASN A 222 -29.85 -16.77 -35.86
C ASN A 222 -29.87 -15.81 -34.65
N GLY A 223 -29.05 -16.09 -33.62
CA GLY A 223 -28.96 -15.28 -32.41
C GLY A 223 -27.94 -14.14 -32.53
N PRO A 224 -27.74 -13.37 -31.45
CA PRO A 224 -26.57 -12.51 -31.31
C PRO A 224 -25.28 -13.34 -31.37
N LEU A 225 -24.15 -12.68 -31.65
CA LEU A 225 -22.84 -13.32 -31.56
C LEU A 225 -22.52 -13.69 -30.10
N THR A 226 -21.65 -14.67 -29.88
CA THR A 226 -21.33 -15.19 -28.54
C THR A 226 -19.85 -15.04 -28.25
N PHE A 227 -19.51 -14.55 -27.07
CA PHE A 227 -18.13 -14.34 -26.61
C PHE A 227 -17.93 -15.07 -25.27
N VAL A 228 -16.78 -15.72 -25.10
CA VAL A 228 -16.34 -16.21 -23.79
C VAL A 228 -15.28 -15.25 -23.26
N GLY A 229 -15.72 -14.12 -22.71
CA GLY A 229 -14.88 -12.98 -22.34
C GLY A 229 -13.97 -13.19 -21.15
N GLU A 230 -14.27 -14.19 -20.31
CA GLU A 230 -13.39 -14.64 -19.24
C GLU A 230 -13.42 -16.15 -19.04
N TRP A 231 -12.22 -16.74 -18.97
CA TRP A 231 -11.95 -18.10 -18.52
C TRP A 231 -10.48 -18.26 -18.11
N VAL A 232 -10.18 -19.32 -17.36
CA VAL A 232 -8.81 -19.72 -16.97
C VAL A 232 -8.62 -21.23 -16.97
N ALA A 233 -7.36 -21.65 -17.14
CA ALA A 233 -6.91 -23.03 -16.93
C ALA A 233 -6.51 -23.33 -15.46
N GLU A 234 -6.82 -22.46 -14.50
CA GLU A 234 -6.65 -22.75 -13.07
C GLU A 234 -7.87 -23.55 -12.54
N TRP A 235 -7.62 -24.46 -11.60
CA TRP A 235 -8.62 -25.32 -10.94
C TRP A 235 -8.18 -25.67 -9.51
N ASN A 236 -9.05 -26.31 -8.72
CA ASN A 236 -8.74 -26.72 -7.34
C ASN A 236 -8.02 -28.09 -7.24
N VAL A 237 -7.66 -28.71 -8.37
CA VAL A 237 -7.04 -30.04 -8.41
C VAL A 237 -5.61 -30.01 -7.88
N LYS A 238 -5.36 -30.72 -6.77
CA LYS A 238 -4.05 -30.84 -6.14
C LYS A 238 -3.14 -31.76 -6.95
N ASP A 239 -1.84 -31.46 -6.91
CA ASP A 239 -0.75 -32.24 -7.50
C ASP A 239 -0.89 -32.56 -9.01
N ALA A 240 -1.76 -31.82 -9.72
CA ALA A 240 -1.95 -31.93 -11.17
C ALA A 240 -0.65 -31.64 -11.93
N THR A 241 -0.35 -32.48 -12.92
CA THR A 241 0.87 -32.36 -13.73
C THR A 241 0.76 -31.21 -14.74
N LYS A 242 1.88 -30.80 -15.32
CA LYS A 242 1.89 -29.81 -16.41
C LYS A 242 1.01 -30.28 -17.58
N GLU A 243 1.07 -31.57 -17.88
CA GLU A 243 0.32 -32.25 -18.91
C GLU A 243 -1.19 -32.22 -18.62
N ASP A 244 -1.61 -32.29 -17.35
CA ASP A 244 -3.02 -32.16 -16.97
C ASP A 244 -3.55 -30.73 -17.20
N TYR A 245 -2.77 -29.70 -16.84
CA TYR A 245 -3.10 -28.30 -17.15
C TYR A 245 -3.17 -28.05 -18.66
N GLN A 246 -2.26 -28.64 -19.46
CA GLN A 246 -2.32 -28.58 -20.93
C GLN A 246 -3.60 -29.24 -21.47
N ARG A 247 -3.97 -30.43 -20.96
CA ARG A 247 -5.19 -31.15 -21.37
C ARG A 247 -6.46 -30.37 -21.04
N PHE A 248 -6.50 -29.74 -19.87
CA PHE A 248 -7.63 -28.90 -19.46
C PHE A 248 -7.75 -27.63 -20.29
N ALA A 249 -6.67 -26.87 -20.45
CA ALA A 249 -6.62 -25.69 -21.30
C ALA A 249 -6.99 -26.01 -22.76
N LYS A 250 -6.58 -27.18 -23.27
CA LYS A 250 -6.96 -27.66 -24.59
C LYS A 250 -8.47 -27.93 -24.71
N ALA A 251 -9.07 -28.67 -23.77
CA ALA A 251 -10.51 -28.92 -23.78
C ALA A 251 -11.32 -27.62 -23.69
N GLN A 252 -10.85 -26.66 -22.89
CA GLN A 252 -11.42 -25.31 -22.82
C GLN A 252 -11.32 -24.58 -24.17
N LEU A 253 -10.17 -24.61 -24.85
CA LEU A 253 -10.02 -24.02 -26.19
C LEU A 253 -10.92 -24.68 -27.23
N GLU A 254 -11.04 -26.01 -27.23
CA GLU A 254 -11.91 -26.75 -28.16
C GLU A 254 -13.39 -26.44 -27.94
N VAL A 255 -13.80 -26.20 -26.68
CA VAL A 255 -15.18 -25.86 -26.32
C VAL A 255 -15.48 -24.37 -26.52
N TYR A 256 -14.68 -23.47 -25.93
CA TYR A 256 -14.88 -22.02 -25.96
C TYR A 256 -14.52 -21.40 -27.32
N GLY A 257 -13.62 -22.02 -28.09
CA GLY A 257 -13.28 -21.63 -29.46
C GLY A 257 -14.45 -21.70 -30.46
N ARG A 258 -15.57 -22.31 -30.07
CA ARG A 258 -16.82 -22.35 -30.86
C ARG A 258 -17.71 -21.11 -30.68
N ALA A 259 -17.40 -20.24 -29.71
CA ALA A 259 -18.09 -18.98 -29.52
C ALA A 259 -17.87 -18.07 -30.73
N THR A 260 -18.95 -17.58 -31.34
CA THR A 260 -18.93 -16.96 -32.69
C THR A 260 -18.22 -15.60 -32.77
N PHE A 261 -17.94 -14.96 -31.63
CA PHE A 261 -17.12 -13.76 -31.51
C PHE A 261 -15.68 -14.06 -31.03
N GLY A 262 -15.43 -15.26 -30.50
CA GLY A 262 -14.16 -15.70 -29.92
C GLY A 262 -14.17 -15.79 -28.39
N TRP A 263 -12.99 -15.69 -27.80
CA TRP A 263 -12.76 -15.82 -26.36
C TRP A 263 -11.65 -14.88 -25.88
N ALA A 264 -11.61 -14.59 -24.57
CA ALA A 264 -10.50 -13.90 -23.92
C ALA A 264 -10.11 -14.61 -22.61
N TYR A 265 -8.81 -14.82 -22.44
CA TYR A 265 -8.24 -15.49 -21.25
C TYR A 265 -7.99 -14.48 -20.13
N TRP A 266 -8.35 -14.83 -18.89
CA TRP A 266 -8.17 -13.96 -17.73
C TRP A 266 -6.95 -14.38 -16.88
N THR A 267 -5.74 -13.87 -17.10
CA THR A 267 -5.37 -12.63 -17.80
C THR A 267 -3.97 -12.76 -18.39
N LEU A 268 -3.45 -11.73 -19.06
CA LEU A 268 -2.10 -11.75 -19.63
C LEU A 268 -1.02 -11.96 -18.55
N ARG A 269 -1.13 -11.26 -17.42
CA ARG A 269 -0.18 -11.28 -16.31
C ARG A 269 -0.87 -11.45 -14.97
N ASN A 270 -0.46 -12.47 -14.23
CA ASN A 270 -0.83 -12.68 -12.84
C ASN A 270 0.37 -13.20 -12.03
N VAL A 271 0.32 -13.04 -10.70
CA VAL A 271 1.29 -13.63 -9.77
C VAL A 271 1.09 -15.15 -9.63
N ASN A 272 -0.14 -15.63 -9.82
CA ASN A 272 -0.49 -17.04 -9.89
C ASN A 272 -0.25 -17.57 -11.30
N LYS A 273 0.39 -18.74 -11.41
CA LYS A 273 0.94 -19.27 -12.66
C LYS A 273 -0.13 -19.47 -13.75
N HIS A 274 -1.21 -20.18 -13.44
CA HIS A 274 -2.20 -20.55 -14.45
C HIS A 274 -3.24 -19.44 -14.68
N TRP A 275 -3.28 -18.41 -13.83
CA TRP A 275 -3.96 -17.14 -14.12
C TRP A 275 -3.15 -16.20 -15.06
N SER A 276 -1.93 -16.59 -15.44
CA SER A 276 -0.99 -15.74 -16.20
C SER A 276 -0.71 -16.36 -17.58
N LEU A 277 -1.41 -15.90 -18.61
CA LEU A 277 -1.27 -16.42 -19.97
C LEU A 277 0.17 -16.27 -20.50
N GLU A 278 0.86 -15.16 -20.16
CA GLU A 278 2.27 -14.97 -20.50
C GLU A 278 3.15 -16.08 -19.90
N TRP A 279 2.91 -16.47 -18.63
CA TRP A 279 3.64 -17.56 -17.99
C TRP A 279 3.29 -18.90 -18.65
N MET A 280 2.02 -19.16 -18.89
CA MET A 280 1.50 -20.39 -19.50
C MET A 280 2.12 -20.65 -20.89
N ILE A 281 2.18 -19.61 -21.73
CA ILE A 281 2.86 -19.65 -23.05
C ILE A 281 4.36 -19.87 -22.87
N LYS A 282 5.05 -19.04 -22.07
CA LYS A 282 6.52 -19.10 -21.92
C LYS A 282 7.04 -20.41 -21.33
N ASN A 283 6.22 -21.13 -20.56
CA ASN A 283 6.58 -22.42 -19.98
C ASN A 283 6.03 -23.61 -20.79
N GLY A 284 5.35 -23.36 -21.91
CA GLY A 284 4.74 -24.39 -22.76
C GLY A 284 3.65 -25.20 -22.06
N SER A 285 2.95 -24.61 -21.08
CA SER A 285 1.75 -25.16 -20.47
C SER A 285 0.49 -24.82 -21.28
N TYR A 286 0.64 -24.03 -22.35
CA TYR A 286 -0.40 -23.60 -23.27
C TYR A 286 0.17 -23.56 -24.68
N VAL A 287 -0.56 -24.12 -25.65
CA VAL A 287 -0.12 -24.22 -27.06
C VAL A 287 -1.23 -23.69 -27.94
N ILE A 288 -1.00 -22.53 -28.56
CA ILE A 288 -1.96 -21.85 -29.45
C ILE A 288 -2.10 -22.57 -30.82
N GLY A 289 -1.16 -23.48 -31.14
CA GLY A 289 -1.01 -24.11 -32.45
C GLY A 289 -1.91 -25.31 -32.79
N ILE A 290 -3.21 -25.31 -32.47
CA ILE A 290 -4.17 -26.34 -32.96
C ILE A 290 -5.25 -25.73 -33.89
N LEU A 291 -4.93 -24.65 -34.60
CA LEU A 291 -5.83 -24.07 -35.64
C LEU A 291 -5.14 -23.66 -36.95
N VAL A 292 -3.89 -24.09 -37.20
CA VAL A 292 -3.27 -24.00 -38.55
C VAL A 292 -2.51 -25.30 -38.84
N PRO A 293 -2.89 -26.10 -39.86
CA PRO A 293 -2.03 -27.15 -40.36
C PRO A 293 -0.91 -26.50 -41.19
N ILE A 294 0.28 -26.41 -40.60
CA ILE A 294 1.49 -26.03 -41.34
C ILE A 294 2.20 -27.34 -41.69
N GLU A 295 2.16 -27.71 -42.96
CA GLU A 295 3.01 -28.75 -43.52
C GLU A 295 4.49 -28.34 -43.33
N MET A 296 5.29 -29.21 -42.70
CA MET A 296 6.72 -28.98 -42.56
C MET A 296 7.44 -29.29 -43.88
N GLU A 297 7.67 -28.27 -44.71
CA GLU A 297 8.73 -28.30 -45.72
C GLU A 297 9.62 -27.04 -45.66
N SER A 298 10.89 -27.21 -46.03
CA SER A 298 11.91 -26.18 -46.28
C SER A 298 12.51 -25.42 -45.08
N LEU A 299 13.14 -26.16 -44.18
CA LEU A 299 14.16 -25.64 -43.27
C LEU A 299 15.52 -25.51 -44.02
N GLU A 300 15.66 -24.56 -44.97
CA GLU A 300 16.97 -24.37 -45.65
C GLU A 300 17.32 -22.98 -46.25
N TYR A 301 16.43 -21.97 -46.25
CA TYR A 301 16.69 -20.71 -47.01
C TYR A 301 17.19 -19.48 -46.22
N LEU A 302 17.48 -19.57 -44.91
CA LEU A 302 17.93 -18.40 -44.12
C LEU A 302 19.42 -18.42 -43.69
N LEU A 303 20.28 -19.07 -44.49
CA LEU A 303 21.74 -18.99 -44.38
C LEU A 303 22.44 -18.62 -45.70
N SER A 304 21.96 -17.60 -46.43
CA SER A 304 22.79 -16.89 -47.41
C SER A 304 22.31 -15.46 -47.75
N SER A 305 22.95 -14.46 -47.15
CA SER A 305 23.44 -13.24 -47.84
C SER A 305 24.03 -12.26 -46.81
N ILE A 306 25.24 -11.77 -47.11
CA ILE A 306 26.02 -10.85 -46.27
C ILE A 306 26.32 -9.58 -47.09
N SER A 307 26.55 -8.45 -46.39
CA SER A 307 27.06 -7.15 -46.88
C SER A 307 26.02 -6.20 -47.51
N SER A 308 26.17 -4.87 -47.45
CA SER A 308 27.41 -4.08 -47.28
C SER A 308 27.22 -2.64 -46.71
N ASN A 309 28.33 -2.10 -46.15
CA ASN A 309 28.81 -0.70 -46.12
C ASN A 309 28.08 0.47 -45.38
N THR A 310 28.51 0.72 -44.14
CA THR A 310 29.31 1.88 -43.62
C THR A 310 29.04 3.38 -43.98
N TRP A 311 29.44 4.23 -43.00
CA TRP A 311 29.61 5.72 -42.94
C TRP A 311 28.36 6.56 -42.57
N LEU A 312 28.39 7.62 -41.75
CA LEU A 312 29.16 8.12 -40.58
C LEU A 312 28.77 9.62 -40.37
N LEU A 313 28.47 10.06 -39.13
CA LEU A 313 28.52 11.43 -38.54
C LEU A 313 27.67 11.42 -37.23
N SER A 314 28.07 11.70 -35.97
CA SER A 314 29.05 12.63 -35.34
C SER A 314 28.48 14.04 -35.09
N ILE A 315 28.50 14.68 -33.89
CA ILE A 315 29.10 14.38 -32.55
C ILE A 315 28.28 14.99 -31.37
N GLY A 316 28.27 14.30 -30.22
CA GLY A 316 28.39 14.89 -28.85
C GLY A 316 27.10 15.21 -28.07
N LEU A 317 27.04 15.11 -26.72
CA LEU A 317 28.06 14.85 -25.69
C LEU A 317 27.39 14.08 -24.52
N LEU A 318 27.71 12.80 -24.28
CA LEU A 318 28.60 12.28 -23.22
C LEU A 318 28.42 12.84 -21.79
N VAL A 319 27.77 12.07 -20.90
CA VAL A 319 28.30 11.73 -19.56
C VAL A 319 27.99 10.26 -19.27
N CYS A 320 28.86 9.36 -19.72
CA CYS A 320 28.93 8.02 -19.15
C CYS A 320 29.76 8.11 -17.87
N ILE A 321 29.14 7.94 -16.69
CA ILE A 321 29.92 7.74 -15.47
C ILE A 321 30.55 6.35 -15.54
N THR A 322 31.86 6.32 -15.69
CA THR A 322 32.69 5.14 -15.47
C THR A 322 32.45 4.61 -14.06
N ILE A 323 31.74 3.48 -13.95
CA ILE A 323 31.83 2.64 -12.76
C ILE A 323 33.21 2.00 -12.80
N CYS A 324 34.19 2.64 -12.14
CA CYS A 324 35.44 1.97 -11.79
C CYS A 324 35.08 0.74 -10.96
N GLY A 325 35.32 -0.45 -11.52
CA GLY A 325 35.23 -1.71 -10.82
C GLY A 325 36.33 -1.82 -9.76
N CYS A 326 36.20 -1.09 -8.66
CA CYS A 326 37.01 -1.29 -7.48
C CYS A 326 36.70 -2.68 -6.91
N ASN A 327 37.58 -3.65 -7.18
CA ASN A 327 37.66 -4.89 -6.41
C ASN A 327 38.21 -4.59 -5.01
N ALA A 328 37.43 -3.84 -4.22
CA ALA A 328 37.63 -3.71 -2.80
C ALA A 328 37.30 -5.07 -2.16
N SER A 329 38.33 -5.86 -1.85
CA SER A 329 38.22 -6.93 -0.87
C SER A 329 37.76 -6.32 0.46
N VAL A 330 36.72 -6.88 1.06
CA VAL A 330 36.29 -6.46 2.41
C VAL A 330 37.44 -6.74 3.37
N ASP A 331 37.95 -5.71 4.03
CA ASP A 331 38.98 -5.86 5.05
C ASP A 331 38.40 -6.66 6.23
N PRO A 332 38.95 -7.84 6.58
CA PRO A 332 38.44 -8.66 7.68
C PRO A 332 38.56 -7.97 9.06
N ASN A 333 39.40 -6.92 9.17
CA ASN A 333 39.52 -6.09 10.36
C ASN A 333 38.56 -4.89 10.38
N PHE A 334 37.81 -4.63 9.32
CA PHE A 334 36.81 -3.56 9.32
C PHE A 334 35.74 -3.86 10.37
N ARG A 335 35.49 -2.89 11.25
CA ARG A 335 34.41 -2.93 12.26
C ARG A 335 33.63 -1.64 12.17
N VAL A 336 32.31 -1.76 12.17
CA VAL A 336 31.39 -0.62 12.09
C VAL A 336 31.50 0.20 13.38
N ARG A 337 31.88 1.46 13.23
CA ARG A 337 31.72 2.51 14.26
C ARG A 337 30.80 3.56 13.66
N ALA A 338 29.51 3.40 13.92
CA ALA A 338 28.46 4.14 13.23
C ALA A 338 27.72 5.12 14.14
N VAL A 339 27.02 6.04 13.48
CA VAL A 339 25.93 6.81 14.08
C VAL A 339 24.72 6.71 13.15
N ALA A 340 23.52 6.59 13.72
CA ALA A 340 22.32 6.64 12.92
C ALA A 340 21.92 8.09 12.58
N LEU A 341 21.30 8.28 11.43
CA LEU A 341 20.78 9.58 10.95
C LEU A 341 19.27 9.67 11.21
N GLY A 342 18.86 9.30 12.43
CA GLY A 342 17.46 9.30 12.88
C GLY A 342 16.83 10.69 12.79
N GLY A 343 15.54 10.74 12.47
CA GLY A 343 14.80 11.97 12.26
C GLY A 343 15.02 12.67 10.91
N TRP A 344 15.89 12.16 10.01
CA TRP A 344 16.18 12.78 8.70
C TRP A 344 15.26 12.29 7.57
N LEU A 345 15.51 11.10 7.00
CA LEU A 345 14.69 10.50 5.93
C LEU A 345 13.48 9.72 6.45
N VAL A 346 13.42 9.51 7.77
CA VAL A 346 12.22 9.13 8.52
C VAL A 346 12.13 10.09 9.69
N THR A 347 11.10 10.94 9.72
CA THR A 347 10.99 11.98 10.76
C THR A 347 10.37 11.45 12.05
N GLU A 348 10.92 11.88 13.19
CA GLU A 348 10.44 11.55 14.53
C GLU A 348 10.34 12.81 15.40
N GLY A 349 9.17 13.08 15.96
CA GLY A 349 8.90 14.32 16.71
C GLY A 349 9.58 14.42 18.07
N TRP A 350 10.12 13.33 18.61
CA TRP A 350 10.96 13.39 19.82
C TRP A 350 12.42 13.74 19.49
N ILE A 351 12.87 13.52 18.26
CA ILE A 351 14.18 13.96 17.74
C ILE A 351 14.09 15.43 17.27
N LYS A 352 13.06 15.76 16.47
CA LYS A 352 12.85 17.08 15.86
C LYS A 352 11.41 17.60 16.07
N PRO A 353 11.02 17.96 17.32
CA PRO A 353 9.66 18.42 17.63
C PRO A 353 9.25 19.67 16.85
N SER A 354 10.19 20.56 16.56
CA SER A 354 9.93 21.81 15.82
C SER A 354 9.41 21.60 14.40
N LEU A 355 9.56 20.41 13.81
CA LEU A 355 8.97 20.10 12.51
C LEU A 355 7.43 20.15 12.56
N PHE A 356 6.82 19.86 13.72
CA PHE A 356 5.37 19.80 13.92
C PHE A 356 4.76 21.14 14.36
N ASP A 357 5.57 22.16 14.65
CA ASP A 357 5.09 23.38 15.30
C ASP A 357 4.20 24.26 14.42
N GLY A 358 4.45 24.29 13.11
CA GLY A 358 3.70 25.06 12.13
C GLY A 358 2.39 24.42 11.66
N ILE A 359 2.02 23.24 12.18
CA ILE A 359 0.81 22.52 11.77
C ILE A 359 -0.44 23.15 12.44
N PRO A 360 -1.44 23.61 11.67
CA PRO A 360 -2.70 24.06 12.22
C PRO A 360 -3.38 22.95 13.03
N ASN A 361 -3.85 23.26 14.24
CA ASN A 361 -4.47 22.28 15.12
C ASN A 361 -3.58 21.03 15.39
N LYS A 362 -2.28 21.19 15.67
CA LYS A 362 -1.31 20.11 15.99
C LYS A 362 -1.60 19.23 17.23
N ASP A 363 -2.71 19.47 17.92
CA ASP A 363 -3.25 18.58 18.97
C ASP A 363 -4.30 17.59 18.43
N PHE A 364 -4.65 17.71 17.15
CA PHE A 364 -5.58 16.85 16.42
C PHE A 364 -4.89 16.35 15.14
N LEU A 365 -3.78 15.63 15.33
CA LEU A 365 -3.08 14.86 14.29
C LEU A 365 -3.58 13.41 14.32
N ASP A 366 -3.53 12.69 13.20
CA ASP A 366 -4.00 11.30 13.13
C ASP A 366 -3.36 10.38 14.16
N GLY A 367 -4.18 9.57 14.82
CA GLY A 367 -3.75 8.72 15.92
C GLY A 367 -3.56 9.46 17.24
N THR A 368 -3.78 10.78 17.31
CA THR A 368 -3.87 11.48 18.61
C THR A 368 -5.08 10.96 19.36
N GLN A 369 -4.84 10.48 20.58
CA GLN A 369 -5.86 9.97 21.49
C GLN A 369 -6.17 11.06 22.53
N PHE A 370 -7.46 11.32 22.74
CA PHE A 370 -7.90 12.31 23.72
C PHE A 370 -9.17 11.89 24.45
N GLN A 371 -9.39 12.56 25.59
CA GLN A 371 -10.52 12.37 26.50
C GLN A 371 -11.24 13.71 26.66
N LEU A 372 -12.57 13.66 26.76
CA LEU A 372 -13.43 14.83 26.93
C LEU A 372 -14.15 14.72 28.27
N LYS A 373 -14.03 15.75 29.11
CA LYS A 373 -14.78 15.87 30.35
C LYS A 373 -15.83 16.97 30.21
N SER A 374 -17.12 16.63 30.33
CA SER A 374 -18.19 17.61 30.42
C SER A 374 -17.97 18.50 31.65
N VAL A 375 -18.13 19.81 31.47
CA VAL A 375 -18.00 20.77 32.58
C VAL A 375 -19.23 20.76 33.49
N THR A 376 -20.43 20.56 32.93
CA THR A 376 -21.71 20.60 33.66
C THR A 376 -21.95 19.34 34.48
N THR A 377 -21.66 18.15 33.94
CA THR A 377 -21.79 16.89 34.71
C THR A 377 -20.53 16.57 35.53
N GLY A 378 -19.38 17.17 35.19
CA GLY A 378 -18.11 16.85 35.82
C GLY A 378 -17.63 15.42 35.53
N LYS A 379 -18.10 14.79 34.45
CA LYS A 379 -17.78 13.43 34.02
C LYS A 379 -17.16 13.37 32.61
N TYR A 380 -16.50 12.28 32.30
CA TYR A 380 -15.97 11.99 30.97
C TYR A 380 -17.02 11.39 30.04
N LEU A 381 -16.90 11.73 28.75
CA LEU A 381 -17.66 11.09 27.69
C LEU A 381 -17.17 9.66 27.49
N SER A 382 -18.11 8.73 27.27
CA SER A 382 -17.89 7.29 27.14
C SER A 382 -18.70 6.75 25.98
N ALA A 383 -18.07 5.98 25.10
CA ALA A 383 -18.81 5.11 24.18
C ALA A 383 -19.19 3.83 24.93
N GLU A 384 -20.49 3.60 25.13
CA GLU A 384 -20.92 2.42 25.88
C GLU A 384 -20.52 1.13 25.16
N PHE A 385 -20.09 0.14 25.95
CA PHE A 385 -19.45 -1.10 25.48
C PHE A 385 -18.15 -0.88 24.68
N GLY A 386 -17.60 0.34 24.71
CA GLY A 386 -16.46 0.77 23.88
C GLY A 386 -16.82 1.09 22.43
N GLY A 387 -18.09 0.97 22.05
CA GLY A 387 -18.63 1.14 20.69
C GLY A 387 -19.82 0.22 20.42
N GLY A 388 -20.59 0.53 19.38
CA GLY A 388 -21.81 -0.21 19.00
C GLY A 388 -23.07 0.28 19.68
N SER A 389 -23.01 1.40 20.42
CA SER A 389 -24.11 1.96 21.20
C SER A 389 -24.04 3.49 21.26
N ILE A 390 -24.82 4.08 22.16
CA ILE A 390 -24.86 5.51 22.49
C ILE A 390 -23.54 6.01 23.12
N VAL A 391 -23.35 7.33 23.06
CA VAL A 391 -22.30 8.02 23.82
C VAL A 391 -22.91 8.82 24.97
N VAL A 392 -22.40 8.55 26.17
CA VAL A 392 -22.87 9.09 27.45
C VAL A 392 -21.79 9.94 28.10
N ALA A 393 -22.10 10.63 29.20
CA ALA A 393 -21.18 11.48 29.97
C ALA A 393 -21.27 11.18 31.48
N ASN A 394 -21.02 9.92 31.88
CA ASN A 394 -21.23 9.40 33.24
C ASN A 394 -19.95 8.90 33.96
N ARG A 395 -18.77 8.94 33.31
CA ARG A 395 -17.55 8.32 33.83
C ARG A 395 -16.73 9.27 34.70
N THR A 396 -16.43 8.91 35.94
CA THR A 396 -15.62 9.75 36.85
C THR A 396 -14.13 9.73 36.49
N THR A 397 -13.61 8.59 36.04
CA THR A 397 -12.20 8.35 35.70
C THR A 397 -12.12 7.85 34.26
N PRO A 398 -11.22 8.38 33.40
CA PRO A 398 -11.13 7.96 32.01
C PRO A 398 -10.16 6.78 31.84
N SER A 399 -10.51 5.90 30.91
CA SER A 399 -9.80 4.69 30.52
C SER A 399 -10.00 4.50 29.00
N SER A 400 -10.11 3.26 28.54
CA SER A 400 -10.19 2.91 27.11
C SER A 400 -11.48 3.38 26.43
N TRP A 401 -12.64 3.35 27.10
CA TRP A 401 -13.94 3.68 26.49
C TRP A 401 -14.20 5.19 26.40
N GLU A 402 -13.48 5.95 27.22
CA GLU A 402 -13.52 7.42 27.29
C GLU A 402 -12.46 8.08 26.39
N THR A 403 -11.68 7.26 25.67
CA THR A 403 -10.58 7.70 24.82
C THR A 403 -10.94 7.62 23.34
N PHE A 404 -10.96 8.77 22.68
CA PHE A 404 -11.30 8.95 21.28
C PHE A 404 -10.02 9.16 20.46
N THR A 405 -9.89 8.45 19.33
CA THR A 405 -8.74 8.56 18.42
C THR A 405 -9.09 9.44 17.23
N VAL A 406 -8.28 10.48 16.98
CA VAL A 406 -8.45 11.42 15.86
C VAL A 406 -8.12 10.76 14.52
N TRP A 407 -9.03 10.93 13.57
CA TRP A 407 -8.81 10.81 12.13
C TRP A 407 -8.99 12.21 11.52
N ARG A 408 -7.98 12.75 10.83
CA ARG A 408 -7.95 14.15 10.37
C ARG A 408 -8.22 14.21 8.88
N LEU A 409 -9.31 14.90 8.50
CA LEU A 409 -9.65 15.13 7.09
C LEU A 409 -8.97 16.39 6.54
N ASN A 410 -8.86 17.45 7.36
CA ASN A 410 -8.17 18.70 7.05
C ASN A 410 -7.91 19.50 8.34
N GLU A 411 -7.60 20.80 8.23
CA GLU A 411 -7.30 21.67 9.37
C GLU A 411 -8.47 21.87 10.36
N LYS A 412 -9.72 21.69 9.91
CA LYS A 412 -10.94 21.93 10.68
C LYS A 412 -11.81 20.70 10.89
N ALA A 413 -11.83 19.76 9.94
CA ALA A 413 -12.70 18.60 9.97
C ALA A 413 -11.96 17.34 10.46
N PHE A 414 -12.57 16.66 11.43
CA PHE A 414 -12.06 15.47 12.10
C PHE A 414 -13.16 14.41 12.22
N GLN A 415 -12.77 13.15 12.23
CA GLN A 415 -13.60 12.01 12.58
C GLN A 415 -13.02 11.38 13.84
N LEU A 416 -13.87 10.82 14.71
CA LEU A 416 -13.46 10.34 16.03
C LEU A 416 -13.78 8.85 16.18
N ARG A 417 -12.73 8.04 16.39
CA ARG A 417 -12.83 6.59 16.49
C ARG A 417 -12.79 6.14 17.95
N VAL A 418 -13.70 5.24 18.35
CA VAL A 418 -13.82 4.70 19.71
C VAL A 418 -13.05 3.38 19.88
N PHE A 419 -13.03 2.83 21.09
CA PHE A 419 -12.26 1.63 21.45
C PHE A 419 -12.54 0.42 20.55
N GLN A 420 -13.81 0.10 20.31
CA GLN A 420 -14.26 -0.98 19.41
C GLN A 420 -14.16 -0.60 17.92
N LYS A 421 -13.30 0.37 17.57
CA LYS A 421 -12.95 0.75 16.19
C LYS A 421 -14.08 1.33 15.33
N GLN A 422 -15.27 1.54 15.90
CA GLN A 422 -16.35 2.31 15.27
C GLN A 422 -16.10 3.82 15.38
N PHE A 423 -16.89 4.59 14.64
CA PHE A 423 -16.86 6.04 14.60
C PHE A 423 -18.02 6.65 15.37
N LEU A 424 -17.70 7.74 16.07
CA LEU A 424 -18.65 8.67 16.63
C LEU A 424 -19.45 9.32 15.49
N GLY A 425 -20.77 9.39 15.60
CA GLY A 425 -21.65 9.97 14.59
C GLY A 425 -23.02 10.38 15.15
N LEU A 426 -23.86 10.94 14.29
CA LEU A 426 -25.25 11.32 14.63
C LEU A 426 -26.23 10.23 14.23
N ASP A 427 -27.12 9.82 15.14
CA ASP A 427 -28.17 8.86 14.81
C ASP A 427 -29.30 9.49 13.98
N LEU A 428 -29.51 8.99 12.76
CA LEU A 428 -30.60 9.39 11.88
C LEU A 428 -31.97 8.93 12.37
N ASN A 429 -32.06 7.77 13.03
CA ASN A 429 -33.34 7.18 13.44
C ASN A 429 -34.01 8.01 14.54
N GLY A 430 -33.21 8.60 15.45
CA GLY A 430 -33.62 9.54 16.49
C GLY A 430 -33.71 11.02 16.07
N LYS A 431 -34.02 11.33 14.80
CA LYS A 431 -34.10 12.70 14.23
C LYS A 431 -32.75 13.46 14.17
N GLY A 432 -31.62 12.78 14.05
CA GLY A 432 -30.32 13.41 13.80
C GLY A 432 -29.70 14.16 14.99
N LYS A 433 -30.11 13.81 16.23
CA LYS A 433 -29.71 14.55 17.44
C LYS A 433 -28.88 13.75 18.45
N ALA A 434 -29.09 12.45 18.57
CA ALA A 434 -28.36 11.63 19.54
C ALA A 434 -26.94 11.33 19.04
N LEU A 435 -25.98 11.31 19.95
CA LEU A 435 -24.59 10.96 19.67
C LEU A 435 -24.38 9.45 19.88
N VAL A 436 -23.92 8.76 18.84
CA VAL A 436 -23.74 7.30 18.82
C VAL A 436 -22.35 6.92 18.31
N ALA A 437 -21.90 5.70 18.58
CA ALA A 437 -20.61 5.16 18.17
C ALA A 437 -20.77 3.83 17.42
N VAL A 438 -21.66 3.79 16.43
CA VAL A 438 -22.11 2.56 15.73
C VAL A 438 -21.46 2.33 14.37
N ALA A 439 -20.97 3.37 13.70
CA ALA A 439 -20.55 3.31 12.31
C ALA A 439 -19.18 2.63 12.13
N ASN A 440 -19.09 1.58 11.30
CA ASN A 440 -17.81 0.93 10.99
C ASN A 440 -16.94 1.72 9.98
N SER A 441 -17.59 2.52 9.14
CA SER A 441 -16.95 3.44 8.18
C SER A 441 -17.54 4.84 8.37
N PRO A 442 -16.73 5.92 8.34
CA PRO A 442 -17.21 7.25 8.63
C PRO A 442 -17.66 8.01 7.38
N GLY A 443 -18.72 8.81 7.51
CA GLY A 443 -19.24 9.69 6.47
C GLY A 443 -19.44 11.12 6.97
N VAL A 444 -20.48 11.77 6.45
CA VAL A 444 -20.85 13.15 6.79
C VAL A 444 -21.30 13.27 8.25
N LEU A 445 -21.98 12.26 8.79
CA LEU A 445 -22.53 12.29 10.16
C LEU A 445 -21.46 12.06 11.24
N GLU A 446 -20.36 11.38 10.86
CA GLU A 446 -19.22 11.08 11.71
C GLU A 446 -18.13 12.16 11.67
N THR A 447 -18.40 13.26 10.96
CA THR A 447 -17.47 14.37 10.75
C THR A 447 -17.82 15.55 11.67
N PHE A 448 -16.81 16.08 12.36
CA PHE A 448 -16.93 17.16 13.34
C PHE A 448 -15.86 18.24 13.16
N GLU A 449 -16.18 19.47 13.56
CA GLU A 449 -15.23 20.56 13.76
C GLU A 449 -14.95 20.74 15.26
N ILE A 450 -13.66 20.74 15.66
CA ILE A 450 -13.28 20.93 17.06
C ILE A 450 -12.80 22.37 17.28
N VAL A 451 -13.57 23.14 18.04
CA VAL A 451 -13.33 24.56 18.31
C VAL A 451 -12.72 24.74 19.69
N LYS A 452 -11.47 25.22 19.76
CA LYS A 452 -10.79 25.54 21.03
C LYS A 452 -11.22 26.90 21.57
N LYS A 453 -11.27 27.05 22.90
CA LYS A 453 -11.49 28.35 23.56
C LYS A 453 -10.30 29.29 23.30
N PRO A 454 -10.53 30.54 22.84
CA PRO A 454 -9.49 31.57 22.80
C PRO A 454 -8.83 31.76 24.18
N GLY A 455 -7.49 31.76 24.19
CA GLY A 455 -6.68 31.88 25.40
C GLY A 455 -6.66 30.64 26.32
N ASN A 456 -7.37 29.55 26.00
CA ASN A 456 -7.30 28.30 26.79
C ASN A 456 -7.52 27.07 25.89
N SER A 457 -6.42 26.49 25.42
CA SER A 457 -6.42 25.31 24.55
C SER A 457 -6.97 24.01 25.18
N LYS A 458 -7.22 24.00 26.51
CA LYS A 458 -7.79 22.85 27.23
C LYS A 458 -9.32 22.84 27.28
N ARG A 459 -10.01 23.88 26.80
CA ARG A 459 -11.49 23.87 26.66
C ARG A 459 -11.87 23.84 25.18
N VAL A 460 -12.81 22.97 24.83
CA VAL A 460 -13.29 22.77 23.45
C VAL A 460 -14.80 22.73 23.39
N ARG A 461 -15.35 23.12 22.23
CA ARG A 461 -16.67 22.69 21.75
C ARG A 461 -16.46 21.78 20.53
N ILE A 462 -17.40 20.89 20.29
CA ILE A 462 -17.38 19.99 19.12
C ILE A 462 -18.64 20.27 18.32
N LYS A 463 -18.49 20.63 17.05
CA LYS A 463 -19.57 21.01 16.15
C LYS A 463 -19.81 19.87 15.16
N ALA A 464 -21.06 19.43 15.02
CA ALA A 464 -21.44 18.40 14.06
C ALA A 464 -21.84 19.01 12.71
N THR A 465 -21.98 18.17 11.69
CA THR A 465 -22.34 18.61 10.32
C THR A 465 -23.74 19.20 10.17
N ASN A 466 -24.63 18.98 11.16
CA ASN A 466 -25.90 19.70 11.26
C ASN A 466 -25.76 21.19 11.66
N GLY A 467 -24.52 21.66 11.87
CA GLY A 467 -24.19 23.04 12.21
C GLY A 467 -24.23 23.36 13.71
N MET A 468 -24.70 22.44 14.55
CA MET A 468 -24.85 22.63 16.00
C MET A 468 -23.68 22.07 16.80
N PHE A 469 -23.51 22.53 18.03
CA PHE A 469 -22.54 21.96 18.97
C PHE A 469 -23.11 20.73 19.70
N LEU A 470 -22.22 19.80 20.02
CA LEU A 470 -22.48 18.73 20.99
C LEU A 470 -22.71 19.34 22.37
N GLN A 471 -23.65 18.77 23.13
CA GLN A 471 -23.90 19.10 24.53
C GLN A 471 -24.20 17.84 25.35
N ALA A 472 -23.67 17.78 26.57
CA ALA A 472 -24.05 16.79 27.58
C ALA A 472 -25.23 17.35 28.39
N LYS A 473 -26.44 16.81 28.13
CA LYS A 473 -27.68 17.26 28.80
C LYS A 473 -27.85 16.62 30.17
N THR A 474 -27.50 15.34 30.27
CA THR A 474 -27.43 14.58 31.53
C THR A 474 -26.18 13.69 31.49
N GLU A 475 -25.97 12.86 32.51
CA GLU A 475 -24.90 11.86 32.47
C GLU A 475 -25.14 10.76 31.42
N GLU A 476 -26.39 10.54 31.00
CA GLU A 476 -26.84 9.49 30.08
C GLU A 476 -27.11 10.00 28.65
N LEU A 477 -27.19 11.32 28.44
CA LEU A 477 -27.64 11.90 27.17
C LEU A 477 -26.69 12.97 26.63
N VAL A 478 -25.93 12.62 25.60
CA VAL A 478 -25.15 13.55 24.78
C VAL A 478 -25.82 13.75 23.43
N THR A 479 -26.00 15.00 23.01
CA THR A 479 -26.76 15.36 21.79
C THR A 479 -26.12 16.49 21.01
N ALA A 480 -26.39 16.58 19.70
CA ALA A 480 -25.86 17.57 18.77
C ALA A 480 -26.90 18.64 18.38
N ASP A 481 -27.46 19.36 19.35
CA ASP A 481 -28.50 20.37 19.10
C ASP A 481 -28.33 21.68 19.89
N TYR A 482 -27.11 21.98 20.37
CA TYR A 482 -26.79 23.26 21.00
C TYR A 482 -26.52 24.35 19.93
N PRO A 483 -27.23 25.50 19.93
CA PRO A 483 -27.12 26.51 18.87
C PRO A 483 -25.72 27.09 18.70
N ALA A 484 -25.14 26.95 17.50
CA ALA A 484 -23.84 27.56 17.18
C ALA A 484 -23.89 29.09 17.01
N GLY A 485 -25.09 29.70 16.91
CA GLY A 485 -25.27 31.15 16.83
C GLY A 485 -25.08 31.89 18.16
N ASN A 486 -25.12 31.19 19.30
CA ASN A 486 -24.96 31.79 20.63
C ASN A 486 -23.48 31.92 21.06
N THR A 487 -22.61 32.36 20.15
CA THR A 487 -21.16 32.49 20.41
C THR A 487 -20.80 33.66 21.34
N THR A 488 -21.77 34.50 21.69
CA THR A 488 -21.62 35.55 22.71
C THR A 488 -21.73 34.96 24.13
N THR A 489 -20.56 34.87 24.76
CA THR A 489 -20.27 34.94 26.21
C THR A 489 -20.33 33.70 27.12
N GLY A 490 -20.79 32.52 26.68
CA GLY A 490 -20.62 31.27 27.45
C GLY A 490 -19.31 30.51 27.15
N TRP A 491 -18.48 30.24 28.15
CA TRP A 491 -17.42 29.19 28.18
C TRP A 491 -17.19 28.63 29.61
N GLY A 492 -18.14 28.90 30.52
CA GLY A 492 -18.07 28.57 31.94
C GLY A 492 -18.25 27.09 32.22
N ASP A 493 -18.44 26.74 33.49
CA ASP A 493 -18.71 25.37 33.93
C ASP A 493 -20.22 25.04 33.97
N ASP A 494 -21.05 26.03 33.64
CA ASP A 494 -22.49 26.00 33.46
C ASP A 494 -22.93 25.70 32.01
N ASP A 495 -22.00 25.75 31.04
CA ASP A 495 -22.30 25.56 29.62
C ASP A 495 -22.19 24.07 29.20
N PRO A 496 -23.31 23.39 28.89
CA PRO A 496 -23.31 21.95 28.59
C PRO A 496 -22.63 21.61 27.26
N SER A 497 -22.30 22.59 26.42
CA SER A 497 -21.57 22.41 25.17
C SER A 497 -20.05 22.38 25.32
N VAL A 498 -19.53 22.73 26.50
CA VAL A 498 -18.09 22.89 26.76
C VAL A 498 -17.51 21.63 27.39
N PHE A 499 -16.38 21.18 26.83
CA PHE A 499 -15.64 20.03 27.33
C PHE A 499 -14.21 20.43 27.70
N VAL A 500 -13.71 19.95 28.82
CA VAL A 500 -12.28 19.95 29.13
C VAL A 500 -11.62 18.81 28.34
N PHE A 501 -10.69 19.19 27.49
CA PHE A 501 -9.92 18.32 26.61
C PHE A 501 -8.60 17.92 27.25
N ARG A 502 -8.30 16.62 27.25
CA ARG A 502 -7.01 16.05 27.67
C ARG A 502 -6.48 15.11 26.59
N ILE A 503 -5.21 15.29 26.21
CA ILE A 503 -4.48 14.33 25.37
C ILE A 503 -4.07 13.13 26.23
N ALA A 504 -4.40 11.93 25.78
CA ALA A 504 -4.02 10.66 26.37
C ALA A 504 -2.78 10.06 25.70
N GLY A 505 -2.63 10.25 24.38
CA GLY A 505 -1.48 9.79 23.60
C GLY A 505 -1.33 10.56 22.28
N LYS A 506 -0.12 10.61 21.72
CA LYS A 506 0.17 11.17 20.40
C LYS A 506 1.10 10.26 19.61
N LEU A 507 0.90 10.23 18.30
CA LEU A 507 1.90 9.78 17.33
C LEU A 507 2.54 11.02 16.70
N LEU A 508 3.86 10.99 16.52
CA LEU A 508 4.63 12.09 15.92
C LEU A 508 5.67 11.52 14.94
N GLY A 509 5.19 10.86 13.89
CA GLY A 509 6.02 10.35 12.79
C GLY A 509 5.78 11.11 11.48
N GLU A 510 6.40 10.61 10.41
CA GLU A 510 6.32 11.24 9.08
C GLU A 510 4.89 11.27 8.50
N TYR A 511 4.04 10.30 8.87
CA TYR A 511 2.62 10.33 8.51
C TYR A 511 1.92 11.57 9.11
N GLN A 512 2.13 11.85 10.39
CA GLN A 512 1.47 12.98 11.06
C GLN A 512 1.99 14.34 10.59
N VAL A 513 3.28 14.47 10.28
CA VAL A 513 3.81 15.74 9.76
C VAL A 513 3.29 16.01 8.34
N THR A 514 3.32 14.99 7.47
CA THR A 514 2.89 15.13 6.08
C THR A 514 1.38 15.30 5.93
N ASN A 515 0.55 14.52 6.65
CA ASN A 515 -0.90 14.74 6.66
C ASN A 515 -1.28 16.05 7.37
N GLY A 516 -0.55 16.41 8.43
CA GLY A 516 -0.81 17.60 9.24
C GLY A 516 -0.67 18.92 8.47
N TYR A 517 0.41 19.07 7.69
CA TYR A 517 0.62 20.20 6.77
C TYR A 517 -0.20 20.10 5.47
N GLY A 518 -0.66 18.90 5.12
CA GLY A 518 -1.39 18.64 3.89
C GLY A 518 -0.54 18.74 2.61
N PRO A 519 -1.13 18.40 1.45
CA PRO A 519 -0.39 18.10 0.22
C PRO A 519 0.33 19.29 -0.43
N LEU A 520 0.01 20.53 -0.04
CA LEU A 520 0.65 21.73 -0.58
C LEU A 520 1.88 22.18 0.23
N ARG A 521 1.78 22.14 1.58
CA ARG A 521 2.85 22.62 2.47
C ARG A 521 3.82 21.52 2.89
N ALA A 522 3.36 20.28 3.06
CA ALA A 522 4.24 19.17 3.43
C ALA A 522 5.45 19.02 2.49
N PRO A 523 5.33 19.13 1.15
CA PRO A 523 6.50 19.04 0.27
C PRO A 523 7.52 20.16 0.42
N GLN A 524 7.11 21.33 0.88
CA GLN A 524 8.02 22.44 1.14
C GLN A 524 8.79 22.18 2.44
N VAL A 525 8.07 21.80 3.51
CA VAL A 525 8.63 21.49 4.83
C VAL A 525 9.60 20.31 4.77
N MET A 526 9.22 19.20 4.12
CA MET A 526 10.05 18.00 4.05
C MET A 526 11.32 18.22 3.24
N ARG A 527 11.25 18.91 2.09
CA ARG A 527 12.45 19.22 1.29
C ARG A 527 13.41 20.17 2.01
N GLU A 528 12.89 21.18 2.70
CA GLU A 528 13.74 22.07 3.51
C GLU A 528 14.39 21.33 4.68
N HIS A 529 13.64 20.43 5.33
CA HIS A 529 14.19 19.55 6.38
C HIS A 529 15.28 18.64 5.84
N TRP A 530 15.07 17.93 4.73
CA TRP A 530 16.10 17.07 4.15
C TRP A 530 17.35 17.84 3.71
N LYS A 531 17.20 19.07 3.21
CA LYS A 531 18.29 19.96 2.77
C LYS A 531 19.11 20.55 3.92
N THR A 532 18.54 20.69 5.11
CA THR A 532 19.16 21.44 6.23
C THR A 532 19.43 20.62 7.49
N PHE A 533 18.76 19.49 7.69
CA PHE A 533 18.87 18.71 8.93
C PHE A 533 20.08 17.78 8.98
N ILE A 534 20.50 17.22 7.83
CA ILE A 534 21.79 16.54 7.65
C ILE A 534 22.39 16.99 6.31
N VAL A 535 23.67 17.36 6.33
CA VAL A 535 24.40 17.92 5.19
C VAL A 535 25.83 17.35 5.08
N GLU A 536 26.54 17.66 4.00
CA GLU A 536 27.91 17.19 3.73
C GLU A 536 28.91 17.45 4.87
N SER A 537 28.83 18.61 5.53
CA SER A 537 29.70 18.93 6.67
C SER A 537 29.48 18.00 7.87
N ASP A 538 28.32 17.37 7.98
CA ASP A 538 28.03 16.40 9.03
C ASP A 538 28.74 15.07 8.76
N PHE A 539 28.82 14.65 7.49
CA PHE A 539 29.63 13.48 7.07
C PHE A 539 31.12 13.73 7.30
N LYS A 540 31.60 14.95 7.05
CA LYS A 540 32.95 15.37 7.40
C LYS A 540 33.17 15.29 8.92
N PHE A 541 32.28 15.86 9.74
CA PHE A 541 32.36 15.78 11.20
C PHE A 541 32.38 14.33 11.71
N ILE A 542 31.54 13.46 11.17
CA ILE A 542 31.50 12.02 11.49
C ILE A 542 32.86 11.38 11.22
N SER A 543 33.42 11.59 10.02
CA SER A 543 34.72 11.02 9.63
C SER A 543 35.90 11.58 10.44
N GLU A 544 35.90 12.86 10.79
CA GLU A 544 36.96 13.50 11.58
C GLU A 544 36.96 13.05 13.05
N ASN A 545 35.84 12.51 13.55
CA ASN A 545 35.68 12.04 14.93
C ASN A 545 35.67 10.51 15.06
N GLY A 546 36.35 9.79 14.16
CA GLY A 546 36.67 8.36 14.31
C GLY A 546 35.56 7.38 13.90
N LEU A 547 34.35 7.86 13.61
CA LEU A 547 33.28 7.07 13.00
C LEU A 547 33.63 6.77 11.54
N ASN A 548 33.19 5.61 11.04
CA ASN A 548 33.53 5.13 9.69
C ASN A 548 32.31 4.72 8.84
N THR A 549 31.11 4.80 9.41
CA THR A 549 29.86 4.31 8.81
C THR A 549 28.70 5.19 9.28
N VAL A 550 27.63 5.30 8.49
CA VAL A 550 26.34 5.87 8.93
C VAL A 550 25.23 4.83 8.75
N ARG A 551 24.30 4.76 9.70
CA ARG A 551 23.05 3.99 9.57
C ARG A 551 21.95 4.98 9.16
N VAL A 552 21.26 4.73 8.05
CA VAL A 552 20.28 5.69 7.50
C VAL A 552 18.89 5.07 7.54
N PRO A 553 18.03 5.41 8.53
CA PRO A 553 16.65 4.97 8.54
C PRO A 553 15.91 5.48 7.31
N VAL A 554 15.22 4.60 6.60
CA VAL A 554 14.42 4.92 5.41
C VAL A 554 13.02 4.34 5.53
N GLY A 555 12.01 5.13 5.14
CA GLY A 555 10.63 4.68 5.11
C GLY A 555 10.34 3.93 3.81
N TRP A 556 9.49 2.89 3.85
CA TRP A 556 9.17 2.07 2.68
C TRP A 556 8.65 2.88 1.46
N TRP A 557 8.05 4.04 1.73
CA TRP A 557 7.54 4.96 0.70
C TRP A 557 8.64 5.53 -0.21
N ILE A 558 9.92 5.55 0.21
CA ILE A 558 11.06 5.99 -0.60
C ILE A 558 11.20 5.21 -1.92
N ALA A 559 10.73 3.95 -1.94
CA ALA A 559 10.77 3.10 -3.13
C ALA A 559 9.78 3.53 -4.24
N SER A 560 8.88 4.47 -3.94
CA SER A 560 7.93 5.08 -4.89
C SER A 560 8.26 6.55 -5.17
N ASP A 561 9.50 6.99 -4.92
CA ASP A 561 9.95 8.33 -5.31
C ASP A 561 9.99 8.48 -6.84
N PRO A 562 9.60 9.66 -7.38
CA PRO A 562 9.27 10.91 -6.69
C PRO A 562 7.77 11.07 -6.36
N SER A 563 6.96 10.02 -6.44
CA SER A 563 5.49 10.06 -6.27
C SER A 563 4.96 9.05 -5.25
N PRO A 564 5.44 9.06 -3.99
CA PRO A 564 5.01 8.10 -2.98
C PRO A 564 3.51 8.20 -2.66
N PRO A 565 2.93 7.13 -2.09
CA PRO A 565 1.53 7.12 -1.69
C PRO A 565 1.27 8.20 -0.61
N LYS A 566 0.15 8.91 -0.75
CA LYS A 566 -0.25 9.96 0.21
C LYS A 566 -0.46 9.34 1.61
N PRO A 567 -0.16 10.07 2.70
CA PRO A 567 0.25 11.47 2.74
C PRO A 567 1.74 11.72 2.48
N PHE A 568 2.57 10.67 2.37
CA PHE A 568 4.02 10.79 2.21
C PHE A 568 4.40 11.63 0.99
N VAL A 569 5.61 12.19 1.04
CA VAL A 569 6.11 13.20 0.10
C VAL A 569 7.37 12.67 -0.58
N GLY A 570 7.48 12.91 -1.89
CA GLY A 570 8.65 12.50 -2.65
C GLY A 570 9.84 13.47 -2.59
N GLY A 571 11.04 12.91 -2.71
CA GLY A 571 12.33 13.61 -2.72
C GLY A 571 13.34 13.08 -1.70
N SER A 572 12.97 12.11 -0.86
CA SER A 572 13.87 11.49 0.12
C SER A 572 14.89 10.55 -0.55
N LEU A 573 14.59 9.98 -1.72
CA LEU A 573 15.54 9.17 -2.50
C LEU A 573 16.71 10.04 -3.01
N ALA A 574 16.43 11.23 -3.52
CA ALA A 574 17.47 12.17 -3.94
C ALA A 574 18.30 12.68 -2.73
N ALA A 575 17.71 12.76 -1.53
CA ALA A 575 18.46 13.05 -0.31
C ALA A 575 19.32 11.85 0.16
N LEU A 576 18.87 10.61 -0.08
CA LEU A 576 19.66 9.40 0.15
C LEU A 576 20.85 9.30 -0.83
N ASP A 577 20.65 9.65 -2.10
CA ASP A 577 21.75 9.73 -3.09
C ASP A 577 22.85 10.70 -2.65
N ASN A 578 22.47 11.84 -2.05
CA ASN A 578 23.43 12.77 -1.45
C ASN A 578 24.24 12.11 -0.33
N ALA A 579 23.64 11.30 0.54
CA ALA A 579 24.37 10.55 1.57
C ALA A 579 25.43 9.61 0.96
N PHE A 580 25.11 8.89 -0.11
CA PHE A 580 26.07 8.05 -0.82
C PHE A 580 27.18 8.87 -1.52
N MET A 581 26.87 10.08 -1.99
CA MET A 581 27.87 11.00 -2.53
C MET A 581 28.81 11.56 -1.45
N TRP A 582 28.27 11.98 -0.29
CA TRP A 582 29.06 12.49 0.83
C TRP A 582 29.88 11.40 1.54
N ALA A 583 29.43 10.13 1.49
CA ALA A 583 30.19 8.99 2.00
C ALA A 583 31.55 8.77 1.33
N LYS A 584 31.85 9.44 0.21
CA LYS A 584 33.15 9.39 -0.51
C LYS A 584 34.35 9.88 0.31
N TYR A 585 34.15 10.51 1.47
CA TYR A 585 35.23 10.79 2.42
C TYR A 585 35.84 9.51 3.02
N ALA A 586 35.14 8.37 3.01
CA ALA A 586 35.67 7.08 3.40
C ALA A 586 36.26 6.31 2.20
N LYS A 587 37.38 5.61 2.41
CA LYS A 587 38.08 4.79 1.38
C LYS A 587 37.39 3.43 1.09
N HIS A 588 36.09 3.33 1.33
CA HIS A 588 35.33 2.07 1.35
C HIS A 588 34.11 2.14 0.40
N PRO A 589 33.55 1.00 -0.04
CA PRO A 589 32.35 1.00 -0.88
C PRO A 589 31.18 1.71 -0.17
N SER A 590 30.50 2.62 -0.89
CA SER A 590 29.48 3.51 -0.32
C SER A 590 28.26 2.77 0.26
N LEU A 591 27.98 1.54 -0.20
CA LEU A 591 26.99 0.63 0.40
C LEU A 591 27.69 -0.55 1.07
N TYR A 592 27.65 -0.59 2.41
CA TYR A 592 28.29 -1.65 3.21
C TYR A 592 27.31 -2.77 3.62
N ALA A 593 26.10 -2.40 4.04
CA ALA A 593 25.08 -3.34 4.54
C ALA A 593 23.67 -2.87 4.19
N VAL A 594 22.72 -3.81 4.16
CA VAL A 594 21.28 -3.57 4.07
C VAL A 594 20.59 -4.20 5.26
N GLU A 595 19.85 -3.42 6.02
CA GLU A 595 19.00 -3.90 7.10
C GLU A 595 17.57 -4.08 6.60
N LEU A 596 16.96 -5.23 6.90
CA LEU A 596 15.70 -5.62 6.28
C LEU A 596 14.47 -4.98 6.96
N ILE A 597 14.52 -4.80 8.29
CA ILE A 597 13.54 -4.05 9.10
C ILE A 597 14.17 -3.76 10.47
N ASN A 598 13.88 -2.60 11.05
CA ASN A 598 14.29 -2.27 12.43
C ASN A 598 13.23 -2.76 13.44
N GLU A 599 13.67 -3.33 14.56
CA GLU A 599 12.88 -3.50 15.81
C GLU A 599 11.44 -4.08 15.70
N PRO A 600 11.23 -5.22 15.03
CA PRO A 600 9.91 -5.87 15.03
C PRO A 600 9.46 -6.25 16.46
N LEU A 601 8.23 -5.93 16.88
CA LEU A 601 7.83 -6.06 18.29
C LEU A 601 7.25 -7.45 18.65
N SER A 602 7.70 -8.04 19.77
CA SER A 602 7.18 -9.30 20.34
C SER A 602 6.13 -9.03 21.44
N PRO A 603 5.01 -9.78 21.50
CA PRO A 603 4.62 -10.90 20.64
C PRO A 603 3.88 -10.49 19.35
N GLY A 604 3.67 -9.19 19.11
CA GLY A 604 2.82 -8.68 18.02
C GLY A 604 3.24 -9.14 16.61
N VAL A 605 4.53 -9.31 16.37
CA VAL A 605 5.10 -9.97 15.19
C VAL A 605 5.52 -11.38 15.57
N SER A 606 4.94 -12.41 14.95
CA SER A 606 5.32 -13.80 15.23
C SER A 606 6.71 -14.12 14.68
N VAL A 607 7.49 -14.92 15.41
CA VAL A 607 8.85 -15.29 15.02
C VAL A 607 8.89 -16.02 13.67
N ASP A 608 7.88 -16.82 13.34
CA ASP A 608 7.85 -17.56 12.07
C ASP A 608 7.43 -16.69 10.88
N THR A 609 6.60 -15.65 11.11
CA THR A 609 6.38 -14.59 10.10
C THR A 609 7.68 -13.85 9.83
N LEU A 610 8.42 -13.50 10.90
CA LEU A 610 9.67 -12.77 10.78
C LEU A 610 10.77 -13.59 10.08
N LYS A 611 10.92 -14.88 10.38
CA LYS A 611 11.82 -15.81 9.67
C LYS A 611 11.51 -15.87 8.17
N LYS A 612 10.24 -15.97 7.79
CA LYS A 612 9.81 -15.97 6.37
C LYS A 612 10.15 -14.66 5.67
N PHE A 613 9.83 -13.53 6.30
CA PHE A 613 10.18 -12.19 5.82
C PHE A 613 11.70 -12.06 5.63
N TYR A 614 12.50 -12.46 6.62
CA TYR A 614 13.95 -12.37 6.57
C TYR A 614 14.60 -13.25 5.50
N LYS A 615 14.10 -14.46 5.28
CA LYS A 615 14.57 -15.29 4.16
C LYS A 615 14.29 -14.62 2.81
N ALA A 616 13.07 -14.12 2.61
CA ALA A 616 12.70 -13.42 1.38
C ALA A 616 13.49 -12.12 1.16
N GLY A 617 13.72 -11.33 2.21
CA GLY A 617 14.52 -10.10 2.17
C GLY A 617 16.00 -10.37 1.86
N TYR A 618 16.59 -11.39 2.48
CA TYR A 618 17.95 -11.83 2.16
C TYR A 618 18.09 -12.25 0.69
N ASP A 619 17.16 -13.05 0.17
CA ASP A 619 17.15 -13.48 -1.22
C ASP A 619 16.92 -12.29 -2.18
N ALA A 620 16.14 -11.28 -1.77
CA ALA A 620 15.98 -10.03 -2.52
C ALA A 620 17.26 -9.20 -2.61
N VAL A 621 18.02 -9.06 -1.52
CA VAL A 621 19.34 -8.40 -1.55
C VAL A 621 20.33 -9.20 -2.40
N ARG A 622 20.38 -10.52 -2.23
CA ARG A 622 21.33 -11.41 -2.93
C ARG A 622 21.11 -11.51 -4.45
N ARG A 623 19.89 -11.21 -4.95
CA ARG A 623 19.64 -11.02 -6.40
C ARG A 623 20.35 -9.80 -7.00
N HIS A 624 20.73 -8.82 -6.19
CA HIS A 624 21.32 -7.55 -6.65
C HIS A 624 22.76 -7.34 -6.20
N THR A 625 23.17 -7.92 -5.07
CA THR A 625 24.55 -7.83 -4.57
C THR A 625 24.95 -9.03 -3.72
N ASP A 626 26.11 -9.60 -4.03
CA ASP A 626 26.77 -10.64 -3.24
C ASP A 626 27.78 -10.08 -2.22
N LYS A 627 28.04 -8.76 -2.26
CA LYS A 627 29.06 -8.06 -1.47
C LYS A 627 28.51 -7.43 -0.18
N ALA A 628 27.31 -6.86 -0.22
CA ALA A 628 26.74 -6.18 0.94
C ALA A 628 26.35 -7.18 2.05
N PHE A 629 26.57 -6.80 3.31
CA PHE A 629 26.05 -7.53 4.45
C PHE A 629 24.52 -7.39 4.55
N VAL A 630 23.85 -8.39 5.12
CA VAL A 630 22.40 -8.35 5.39
C VAL A 630 22.19 -8.39 6.89
N ILE A 631 21.56 -7.34 7.42
CA ILE A 631 21.30 -7.17 8.86
C ILE A 631 19.86 -7.62 9.18
N PHE A 632 19.76 -8.48 10.19
CA PHE A 632 18.54 -9.09 10.71
C PHE A 632 18.31 -8.60 12.15
N SER A 633 17.37 -7.68 12.36
CA SER A 633 17.08 -7.13 13.69
C SER A 633 16.31 -8.14 14.56
N ASN A 634 16.75 -8.33 15.80
CA ASN A 634 16.02 -9.13 16.78
C ASN A 634 14.70 -8.42 17.19
N ARG A 635 13.73 -9.19 17.70
CA ARG A 635 12.46 -8.59 18.13
C ARG A 635 12.59 -7.85 19.46
N LEU A 636 11.93 -6.71 19.63
CA LEU A 636 11.84 -6.06 20.94
C LEU A 636 10.84 -6.80 21.85
N GLY A 637 11.17 -6.93 23.14
CA GLY A 637 10.32 -7.55 24.16
C GLY A 637 10.83 -8.92 24.65
N PRO A 638 9.98 -9.74 25.29
CA PRO A 638 10.38 -11.05 25.79
C PRO A 638 10.60 -12.03 24.61
N MET A 639 11.88 -12.24 24.27
CA MET A 639 12.33 -13.09 23.18
C MET A 639 13.53 -13.97 23.60
N LYS A 640 13.84 -15.00 22.81
CA LYS A 640 15.10 -15.77 23.01
C LYS A 640 16.20 -15.11 22.18
N PRO A 641 17.37 -14.74 22.74
CA PRO A 641 18.41 -13.98 22.01
C PRO A 641 18.92 -14.62 20.69
N ARG A 642 18.72 -15.93 20.52
CA ARG A 642 19.10 -16.71 19.33
C ARG A 642 17.91 -17.19 18.48
N GLU A 643 16.71 -16.65 18.63
CA GLU A 643 15.51 -17.21 17.97
C GLU A 643 15.54 -17.18 16.42
N LEU A 644 16.37 -16.31 15.84
CA LEU A 644 16.60 -16.20 14.40
C LEU A 644 17.76 -17.07 13.88
N PHE A 645 18.64 -17.58 14.76
CA PHE A 645 19.85 -18.32 14.39
C PHE A 645 19.58 -19.51 13.45
N PRO A 646 18.51 -20.32 13.62
CA PRO A 646 18.22 -21.43 12.71
C PRO A 646 17.96 -21.05 11.24
N VAL A 647 17.78 -19.77 10.92
CA VAL A 647 17.52 -19.27 9.55
C VAL A 647 18.66 -18.42 9.01
N ILE A 648 19.43 -17.75 9.88
CA ILE A 648 20.50 -16.81 9.47
C ILE A 648 21.91 -17.41 9.54
N SER A 649 22.14 -18.43 10.37
CA SER A 649 23.44 -19.09 10.49
C SER A 649 23.80 -19.81 9.18
N GLY A 650 25.01 -19.58 8.68
CA GLY A 650 25.49 -20.12 7.40
C GLY A 650 25.11 -19.29 6.15
N LEU A 651 24.30 -18.23 6.28
CA LEU A 651 24.07 -17.29 5.18
C LEU A 651 25.31 -16.39 4.97
N LYS A 652 25.78 -16.25 3.72
CA LYS A 652 26.92 -15.39 3.37
C LYS A 652 26.64 -13.95 3.80
N GLY A 653 27.50 -13.39 4.65
CA GLY A 653 27.42 -12.00 5.10
C GLY A 653 26.16 -11.69 5.92
N SER A 654 25.66 -12.64 6.72
CA SER A 654 24.60 -12.39 7.69
C SER A 654 25.11 -11.69 8.95
N VAL A 655 24.32 -10.73 9.43
CA VAL A 655 24.57 -9.96 10.64
C VAL A 655 23.29 -9.98 11.47
N ILE A 656 23.35 -10.35 12.74
CA ILE A 656 22.22 -10.15 13.66
C ILE A 656 22.42 -8.85 14.42
N ASP A 657 21.34 -8.09 14.52
CA ASP A 657 21.29 -6.82 15.22
C ASP A 657 20.57 -6.96 16.57
N VAL A 658 21.18 -6.42 17.62
CA VAL A 658 20.75 -6.53 19.02
C VAL A 658 20.70 -5.17 19.72
N HIS A 659 19.68 -4.98 20.54
CA HIS A 659 19.36 -3.72 21.22
C HIS A 659 19.35 -3.90 22.75
N TYR A 660 19.99 -2.97 23.47
CA TYR A 660 20.26 -3.05 24.92
C TYR A 660 19.63 -1.89 25.71
N TYR A 661 18.30 -1.75 25.65
CA TYR A 661 17.59 -0.57 26.20
C TYR A 661 17.24 -0.63 27.69
N HIS A 662 18.23 -0.90 28.54
CA HIS A 662 18.03 -1.01 29.99
C HIS A 662 17.46 0.29 30.61
N LEU A 663 17.70 1.45 30.00
CA LEU A 663 17.17 2.77 30.41
C LEU A 663 15.63 2.88 30.42
N PHE A 664 14.91 1.97 29.76
CA PHE A 664 13.45 1.89 29.82
C PHE A 664 12.93 0.98 30.95
N THR A 665 13.79 0.29 31.69
CA THR A 665 13.41 -0.57 32.83
C THR A 665 13.46 0.21 34.15
N ASP A 666 12.49 0.01 35.03
CA ASP A 666 12.47 0.73 36.31
C ASP A 666 13.62 0.36 37.23
N ASP A 667 14.16 -0.86 37.13
CA ASP A 667 15.21 -1.34 38.03
C ASP A 667 16.58 -0.75 37.68
N PHE A 668 16.95 -0.68 36.39
CA PHE A 668 18.16 0.03 35.95
C PHE A 668 18.10 1.53 36.31
N ASN A 669 16.90 2.12 36.26
CA ASN A 669 16.68 3.52 36.63
C ASN A 669 16.77 3.80 38.15
N LYS A 670 16.81 2.78 39.00
CA LYS A 670 17.04 2.89 40.46
C LYS A 670 18.51 2.66 40.84
N MET A 671 19.33 2.14 39.93
CA MET A 671 20.74 1.85 40.19
C MET A 671 21.58 3.12 40.32
N THR A 672 22.61 3.05 41.15
CA THR A 672 23.64 4.09 41.24
C THR A 672 24.52 4.14 39.98
N VAL A 673 25.28 5.22 39.82
CA VAL A 673 26.32 5.38 38.78
C VAL A 673 27.20 4.14 38.63
N GLN A 674 27.71 3.62 39.75
CA GLN A 674 28.64 2.49 39.73
C GLN A 674 27.93 1.20 39.34
N GLN A 675 26.75 0.92 39.92
CA GLN A 675 25.95 -0.26 39.58
C GLN A 675 25.56 -0.28 38.10
N ASN A 676 25.22 0.86 37.50
CA ASN A 676 24.95 0.97 36.07
C ASN A 676 26.19 0.70 35.21
N ILE A 677 27.37 1.17 35.62
CA ILE A 677 28.64 0.87 34.92
C ILE A 677 28.99 -0.62 35.05
N ASP A 678 28.86 -1.19 36.24
CA ASP A 678 29.14 -2.60 36.53
C ASP A 678 28.20 -3.49 35.71
N TYR A 679 26.91 -3.15 35.62
CA TYR A 679 25.91 -3.86 34.82
C TYR A 679 26.31 -3.96 33.33
N ILE A 680 26.90 -2.91 32.74
CA ILE A 680 27.41 -2.99 31.36
C ILE A 680 28.56 -4.00 31.28
N TYR A 681 29.52 -3.96 32.21
CA TYR A 681 30.66 -4.88 32.21
C TYR A 681 30.28 -6.33 32.56
N SER A 682 29.25 -6.58 33.37
CA SER A 682 28.75 -7.92 33.69
C SER A 682 27.67 -8.40 32.71
N ASN A 683 26.49 -7.80 32.77
CA ASN A 683 25.28 -8.31 32.13
C ASN A 683 25.33 -8.12 30.62
N ASN A 684 25.70 -6.93 30.12
CA ASN A 684 25.79 -6.72 28.67
C ASN A 684 26.95 -7.51 28.05
N THR A 685 28.07 -7.70 28.77
CA THR A 685 29.11 -8.66 28.35
C THR A 685 28.56 -10.08 28.25
N GLU A 686 27.79 -10.54 29.24
CA GLU A 686 27.19 -11.88 29.21
C GLU A 686 26.18 -12.03 28.06
N GLU A 687 25.29 -11.06 27.85
CA GLU A 687 24.31 -11.09 26.76
C GLU A 687 24.97 -11.03 25.39
N LEU A 688 26.02 -10.22 25.21
CA LEU A 688 26.80 -10.16 23.97
C LEU A 688 27.55 -11.48 23.71
N ASN A 689 28.14 -12.08 24.75
CA ASN A 689 28.76 -13.41 24.65
C ASN A 689 27.72 -14.51 24.36
N ARG A 690 26.50 -14.39 24.91
CA ARG A 690 25.39 -15.31 24.63
C ARG A 690 24.94 -15.26 23.17
N VAL A 691 25.11 -14.16 22.43
CA VAL A 691 24.83 -14.15 20.97
C VAL A 691 26.07 -14.41 20.11
N THR A 692 27.27 -14.04 20.56
CA THR A 692 28.51 -14.23 19.81
C THR A 692 28.90 -15.71 19.75
N THR A 693 29.00 -16.29 18.54
CA THR A 693 29.41 -17.69 18.33
C THR A 693 30.33 -17.81 17.12
N SER A 694 31.29 -18.74 17.15
CA SER A 694 32.33 -18.90 16.12
C SER A 694 31.79 -19.17 14.71
N ASN A 695 30.68 -19.91 14.61
CA ASN A 695 30.03 -20.29 13.35
C ASN A 695 28.67 -19.59 13.14
N GLY A 696 28.40 -18.51 13.88
CA GLY A 696 27.14 -17.75 13.83
C GLY A 696 27.17 -16.58 12.85
N PRO A 697 26.06 -15.80 12.78
CA PRO A 697 26.08 -14.49 12.14
C PRO A 697 27.05 -13.54 12.87
N LEU A 698 27.51 -12.49 12.20
CA LEU A 698 28.21 -11.39 12.87
C LEU A 698 27.23 -10.62 13.77
N ILE A 699 27.72 -10.03 14.87
CA ILE A 699 26.87 -9.33 15.84
C ILE A 699 27.03 -7.82 15.67
N PHE A 700 25.92 -7.12 15.53
CA PHE A 700 25.84 -5.65 15.49
C PHE A 700 25.04 -5.17 16.71
N VAL A 701 25.56 -4.14 17.40
CA VAL A 701 24.78 -3.41 18.42
C VAL A 701 24.17 -2.19 17.74
N GLY A 702 22.93 -2.32 17.26
CA GLY A 702 22.34 -1.39 16.29
C GLY A 702 22.06 0.01 16.80
N GLU A 703 21.73 0.14 18.08
CA GLU A 703 21.52 1.44 18.73
C GLU A 703 21.95 1.37 20.21
N TRP A 704 22.77 2.33 20.62
CA TRP A 704 23.04 2.62 22.01
C TRP A 704 23.10 4.12 22.27
N VAL A 705 22.96 4.52 23.53
CA VAL A 705 22.95 5.92 23.95
C VAL A 705 23.58 6.06 25.34
N ALA A 706 24.16 7.23 25.61
CA ALA A 706 24.79 7.51 26.91
C ALA A 706 23.82 8.22 27.90
N GLU A 707 22.52 8.04 27.73
CA GLU A 707 21.49 8.57 28.63
C GLU A 707 21.13 7.56 29.74
N TRP A 708 20.82 8.06 30.93
CA TRP A 708 20.24 7.31 32.04
C TRP A 708 19.36 8.22 32.92
N LYS A 709 18.56 7.66 33.84
CA LYS A 709 17.75 8.47 34.77
C LYS A 709 18.44 8.76 36.11
N VAL A 710 19.75 8.53 36.22
CA VAL A 710 20.52 8.81 37.45
C VAL A 710 20.58 10.32 37.68
N LYS A 711 19.98 10.78 38.77
CA LYS A 711 19.98 12.20 39.16
C LYS A 711 21.39 12.67 39.52
N ASP A 712 21.66 13.94 39.27
CA ASP A 712 22.87 14.67 39.70
C ASP A 712 24.21 14.04 39.25
N ALA A 713 24.18 13.22 38.21
CA ALA A 713 25.36 12.60 37.62
C ALA A 713 26.30 13.66 37.00
N THR A 714 27.56 13.67 37.43
CA THR A 714 28.60 14.56 36.90
C THR A 714 28.94 14.21 35.45
N LYS A 715 29.59 15.15 34.73
CA LYS A 715 30.16 14.89 33.40
C LYS A 715 31.06 13.64 33.38
N GLU A 716 31.87 13.46 34.42
CA GLU A 716 32.74 12.29 34.57
C GLU A 716 31.94 10.98 34.66
N ASN A 717 30.81 10.96 35.37
CA ASN A 717 29.95 9.79 35.44
C ASN A 717 29.41 9.39 34.06
N TYR A 718 28.97 10.36 33.24
CA TYR A 718 28.57 10.12 31.86
C TYR A 718 29.73 9.63 30.97
N GLN A 719 30.93 10.21 31.10
CA GLN A 719 32.13 9.76 30.38
C GLN A 719 32.46 8.30 30.72
N ARG A 720 32.44 7.94 32.01
CA ARG A 720 32.70 6.57 32.49
C ARG A 720 31.65 5.59 31.98
N TYR A 721 30.37 5.97 31.97
CA TYR A 721 29.28 5.14 31.45
C TYR A 721 29.34 4.94 29.93
N ALA A 722 29.59 6.01 29.17
CA ALA A 722 29.79 5.91 27.72
C ALA A 722 31.02 5.07 27.36
N LYS A 723 32.11 5.20 28.13
CA LYS A 723 33.30 4.35 27.97
C LYS A 723 32.97 2.87 28.23
N ALA A 724 32.22 2.55 29.29
CA ALA A 724 31.82 1.17 29.58
C ALA A 724 31.01 0.55 28.43
N GLN A 725 30.08 1.31 27.85
CA GLN A 725 29.33 0.88 26.67
C GLN A 725 30.25 0.66 25.46
N LEU A 726 31.17 1.59 25.17
CA LEU A 726 32.16 1.44 24.09
C LEU A 726 33.09 0.22 24.29
N ASP A 727 33.56 -0.01 25.51
CA ASP A 727 34.46 -1.12 25.86
C ASP A 727 33.80 -2.50 25.70
N VAL A 728 32.48 -2.58 25.82
CA VAL A 728 31.70 -3.82 25.70
C VAL A 728 31.11 -3.97 24.30
N PHE A 729 30.40 -2.98 23.78
CA PHE A 729 29.81 -3.02 22.43
C PHE A 729 30.86 -2.98 21.32
N GLY A 730 32.06 -2.42 21.57
CA GLY A 730 33.22 -2.53 20.70
C GLY A 730 33.71 -3.97 20.47
N ARG A 731 33.25 -4.95 21.26
CA ARG A 731 33.55 -6.39 21.09
C ARG A 731 32.60 -7.09 20.10
N ALA A 732 31.52 -6.43 19.69
CA ALA A 732 30.57 -6.98 18.72
C ALA A 732 31.26 -7.23 17.37
N THR A 733 31.04 -8.41 16.78
CA THR A 733 31.89 -8.89 15.67
C THR A 733 31.64 -8.16 14.33
N PHE A 734 30.52 -7.46 14.18
CA PHE A 734 30.27 -6.52 13.08
C PHE A 734 30.61 -5.07 13.50
N GLY A 735 30.23 -4.68 14.71
CA GLY A 735 30.45 -3.35 15.29
C GLY A 735 29.22 -2.81 16.02
N TRP A 736 29.11 -1.48 16.09
CA TRP A 736 28.03 -0.78 16.79
C TRP A 736 27.60 0.50 16.09
N SER A 737 26.39 0.99 16.38
CA SER A 737 25.92 2.33 16.00
C SER A 737 25.34 3.07 17.20
N TYR A 738 25.69 4.34 17.34
CA TYR A 738 25.06 5.24 18.31
C TYR A 738 23.70 5.72 17.79
N TRP A 739 22.71 5.88 18.67
CA TRP A 739 21.29 6.10 18.31
C TRP A 739 21.08 7.21 17.27
N THR A 740 21.57 8.44 17.53
CA THR A 740 21.45 9.52 16.53
C THR A 740 22.55 10.56 16.64
N LEU A 741 22.89 11.18 15.50
CA LEU A 741 23.80 12.31 15.43
C LEU A 741 23.21 13.54 16.15
N ARG A 742 21.91 13.79 15.98
CA ARG A 742 21.22 15.00 16.45
C ARG A 742 19.93 14.64 17.19
N ASN A 743 19.72 15.26 18.35
CA ASN A 743 18.50 15.18 19.15
C ASN A 743 18.32 16.48 19.95
N VAL A 744 17.09 16.81 20.36
CA VAL A 744 16.83 17.92 21.30
C VAL A 744 17.28 17.61 22.73
N ASN A 745 17.34 16.33 23.11
CA ASN A 745 17.95 15.90 24.35
C ASN A 745 19.47 15.71 24.17
N LYS A 746 20.25 16.33 25.07
CA LYS A 746 21.71 16.42 25.00
C LYS A 746 22.42 15.07 25.00
N HIS A 747 22.03 14.14 25.88
CA HIS A 747 22.72 12.85 26.00
C HIS A 747 22.28 11.82 24.94
N TRP A 748 21.31 12.18 24.09
CA TRP A 748 20.92 11.44 22.88
C TRP A 748 21.56 12.02 21.60
N ASN A 749 22.26 13.14 21.71
CA ASN A 749 22.81 13.89 20.59
C ASN A 749 24.33 13.67 20.51
N LEU A 750 24.79 12.77 19.63
CA LEU A 750 26.20 12.42 19.54
C LEU A 750 27.09 13.63 19.21
N GLU A 751 26.63 14.51 18.31
CA GLU A 751 27.36 15.72 17.94
C GLU A 751 27.63 16.61 19.16
N TRP A 752 26.61 16.80 20.02
CA TRP A 752 26.75 17.53 21.28
C TRP A 752 27.68 16.80 22.27
N MET A 753 27.51 15.48 22.43
CA MET A 753 28.31 14.68 23.36
C MET A 753 29.81 14.69 23.01
N ILE A 754 30.16 14.62 21.71
CA ILE A 754 31.55 14.75 21.24
C ILE A 754 32.06 16.18 21.45
N LYS A 755 31.33 17.20 20.96
CA LYS A 755 31.77 18.61 21.05
C LYS A 755 31.95 19.11 22.49
N ASN A 756 31.20 18.55 23.45
CA ASN A 756 31.33 18.87 24.87
C ASN A 756 32.26 17.90 25.61
N GLY A 757 32.89 16.94 24.93
CA GLY A 757 33.86 16.00 25.51
C GLY A 757 33.27 15.00 26.51
N TYR A 758 32.01 14.62 26.34
CA TYR A 758 31.36 13.53 27.09
C TYR A 758 31.68 12.16 26.46
N ILE A 759 31.92 12.11 25.15
CA ILE A 759 32.32 10.91 24.41
C ILE A 759 33.61 11.23 23.64
N LYS A 760 34.54 10.27 23.62
CA LYS A 760 35.74 10.26 22.78
C LYS A 760 35.84 8.88 22.14
N LEU A 761 35.96 8.84 20.81
CA LEU A 761 35.90 7.64 19.97
C LEU A 761 37.29 7.22 19.45
#